data_AF-A0A3B6NKD1-F1
#
_entry.id   AF-A0A3B6NKD1-F1
#
_cell.length_a   1.000
_cell.length_b   1.000
_cell.length_c   1.000
_cell.angle_alpha   90.00
_cell.angle_beta   90.00
_cell.angle_gamma   90.00
#
_symmetry.space_group_name_H-M   'P 1'
#
loop_
_entity.id
_entity.type
_entity.pdbx_description
1 polymer ?
#
loop_
_entity_poly.entity_id
_entity_poly.type
_entity_poly.pdbx_seq_one_letter_code
_entity_poly.pdbx_strand_id
1 'polypeptide(L)'
;MLHELHIKIWFASCVNLVVSSSWQDMDRARVAPRPLPFHLLEEITDGFSEERKLGAGAYGSVYKGQHKNGEIIAIKKLHSMPELNNQQFQKEYLNLATLQHQNIVRLLGYCHETRGEYIEFNGRTIFAENQHMALCFEYMCNGSLDNCLQDESSGHDWKTRYKIIKGICKGLKYLHEELNPPVYHLDLKPANILLDEQMNPKIADFGLSKFFGDERTRVSASAIGTIGYLPPEYINSSLVSNKLDVFSLGVIIIKTMTGRLGYSQSAEMPSEEFIDLVQEKWKNRIQGASTDDIDSCAELVKTCIKIALNCVDADRHKRPNIGDIIRELDETEIMTQFSQALTIDTGSTSLDEQDESGFLEVHPHQLRFPFFELNKAICPLLLSNSTEDNVAFRILSENHMEELSELSGVVPPRSTQTYWLVMKKQPPANTSEFAVTLESCIAHEDIADGDDQFLPEVLELTQGNKVHKVTLMAVTSERTRSGVTKVIYRVDAAVPVDHHLTQIDVHPTEPWILASHRRGGVSIWNYETQERVMRLKNLAPTDMMRSVKFIARKRWFMAGDFHGWIHVHSFAMNDEVTKFKGHDGVVISLVVHPSDPLVVSSSVDRHIKLWNWEAGWRCVRKLKAHLNNVEKVVFNPWDSNCLASVGMDNMLKIWKISSPLPVTVLDCDEHQLTVDYFHPGGDRQYIVTGSVSGKARIWDVKTNTCIRQISGLQTDNSRCVGVVRPDCPLLVMTLQGNVTSLYNFDTDCYENSIDFKLGDVLNFAYAEGIKSVVIGFFGGIAMMKIN
;
A
#
# COMPACT_ATOMS: atom_id res chain seq x y z
N MET A 1 48.01 -5.94 21.98
CA MET A 1 48.94 -6.51 20.98
C MET A 1 48.36 -7.69 20.19
N LEU A 2 47.89 -8.80 20.79
CA LEU A 2 47.26 -9.90 20.02
C LEU A 2 45.89 -9.53 19.39
N HIS A 3 45.16 -8.58 19.99
CA HIS A 3 43.88 -8.09 19.46
C HIS A 3 44.03 -7.12 18.27
N GLU A 4 45.15 -6.40 18.17
CA GLU A 4 45.47 -5.51 17.03
C GLU A 4 46.02 -6.31 15.83
N LEU A 5 46.72 -7.41 16.09
CA LEU A 5 47.19 -8.30 15.02
C LEU A 5 46.02 -9.03 14.34
N HIS A 6 44.99 -9.43 15.10
CA HIS A 6 43.79 -10.06 14.54
C HIS A 6 42.96 -9.10 13.65
N ILE A 7 42.89 -7.81 14.00
CA ILE A 7 42.19 -6.80 13.19
C ILE A 7 42.98 -6.45 11.92
N LYS A 8 44.32 -6.39 11.98
CA LYS A 8 45.16 -6.18 10.79
C LYS A 8 45.18 -7.39 9.84
N ILE A 9 45.10 -8.62 10.36
CA ILE A 9 45.00 -9.84 9.53
C ILE A 9 43.61 -9.97 8.89
N TRP A 10 42.54 -9.51 9.58
CA TRP A 10 41.20 -9.44 8.98
C TRP A 10 41.12 -8.37 7.88
N PHE A 11 41.75 -7.20 8.06
CA PHE A 11 41.88 -6.17 7.03
C PHE A 11 42.69 -6.64 5.81
N ALA A 12 43.81 -7.34 6.00
CA ALA A 12 44.62 -7.88 4.89
C ALA A 12 43.90 -9.00 4.11
N SER A 13 43.02 -9.76 4.76
CA SER A 13 42.22 -10.80 4.09
C SER A 13 41.02 -10.24 3.32
N CYS A 14 40.46 -9.10 3.72
CA CYS A 14 39.38 -8.43 2.99
C CYS A 14 39.90 -7.56 1.83
N VAL A 15 41.10 -6.98 1.95
CA VAL A 15 41.70 -6.16 0.88
C VAL A 15 42.33 -7.03 -0.24
N ASN A 16 42.81 -8.24 0.05
CA ASN A 16 43.35 -9.17 -0.95
C ASN A 16 42.31 -10.08 -1.63
N LEU A 17 41.01 -9.91 -1.36
CA LEU A 17 39.91 -10.59 -2.06
C LEU A 17 39.14 -9.67 -3.03
N VAL A 18 39.61 -8.44 -3.24
CA VAL A 18 39.06 -7.49 -4.23
C VAL A 18 40.19 -6.94 -5.11
N VAL A 19 40.94 -7.84 -5.73
CA VAL A 19 41.74 -7.55 -6.93
C VAL A 19 41.36 -8.55 -8.01
N SER A 20 40.06 -8.68 -8.27
CA SER A 20 39.48 -9.20 -9.52
C SER A 20 37.95 -9.26 -9.39
N SER A 21 37.28 -8.11 -9.41
CA SER A 21 35.88 -8.09 -9.78
C SER A 21 35.58 -6.79 -10.53
N SER A 22 35.48 -6.97 -11.84
CA SER A 22 35.11 -5.98 -12.84
C SER A 22 33.76 -5.33 -12.54
N TRP A 23 33.65 -4.07 -12.96
CA TRP A 23 32.50 -3.15 -12.92
C TRP A 23 31.25 -3.62 -13.69
N GLN A 24 30.82 -4.88 -13.56
CA GLN A 24 29.73 -5.45 -14.36
C GLN A 24 28.33 -5.42 -13.71
N ASP A 25 28.20 -4.92 -12.47
CA ASP A 25 26.90 -4.87 -11.77
C ASP A 25 26.55 -3.44 -11.33
N MET A 26 26.18 -2.58 -12.29
CA MET A 26 25.47 -1.31 -12.01
C MET A 26 23.98 -1.35 -12.36
N ASP A 27 23.48 -2.50 -12.83
CA ASP A 27 22.05 -2.76 -13.03
C ASP A 27 21.46 -3.57 -11.87
N ARG A 28 20.33 -3.07 -11.34
CA ARG A 28 19.36 -3.69 -10.41
C ARG A 28 19.53 -3.41 -8.91
N ALA A 29 18.36 -3.43 -8.26
CA ALA A 29 18.07 -2.99 -6.90
C ALA A 29 19.06 -3.43 -5.80
N ARG A 30 19.25 -2.55 -4.82
CA ARG A 30 19.92 -2.77 -3.51
C ARG A 30 21.42 -3.10 -3.55
N VAL A 31 22.24 -2.21 -4.11
CA VAL A 31 23.70 -2.24 -3.89
C VAL A 31 24.06 -1.18 -2.85
N ALA A 32 24.72 -1.58 -1.75
CA ALA A 32 25.25 -0.66 -0.76
C ALA A 32 26.30 0.27 -1.39
N PRO A 33 26.40 1.57 -1.00
CA PRO A 33 27.37 2.47 -1.58
C PRO A 33 28.80 1.97 -1.34
N ARG A 34 29.65 2.05 -2.38
CA ARG A 34 30.99 1.42 -2.37
C ARG A 34 32.07 2.44 -2.01
N PRO A 35 33.14 2.04 -1.31
CA PRO A 35 34.34 2.86 -1.22
C PRO A 35 34.99 2.97 -2.60
N LEU A 36 35.27 4.20 -3.04
CA LEU A 36 35.84 4.52 -4.34
C LEU A 36 37.23 5.13 -4.14
N PRO A 37 38.27 4.64 -4.84
CA PRO A 37 39.61 5.18 -4.68
C PRO A 37 39.72 6.63 -5.17
N PHE A 38 40.50 7.48 -4.48
CA PHE A 38 40.61 8.90 -4.87
C PHE A 38 41.14 9.07 -6.30
N HIS A 39 42.13 8.26 -6.70
CA HIS A 39 42.69 8.28 -8.06
C HIS A 39 41.64 8.01 -9.14
N LEU A 40 40.65 7.14 -8.86
CA LEU A 40 39.55 6.92 -9.79
C LEU A 40 38.69 8.17 -9.94
N LEU A 41 38.43 8.89 -8.84
CA LEU A 41 37.69 10.14 -8.86
C LEU A 41 38.46 11.22 -9.64
N GLU A 42 39.78 11.29 -9.48
CA GLU A 42 40.65 12.16 -10.29
C GLU A 42 40.53 11.81 -11.79
N GLU A 43 40.58 10.53 -12.15
CA GLU A 43 40.49 10.09 -13.55
C GLU A 43 39.15 10.50 -14.19
N ILE A 44 38.02 10.18 -13.55
CA ILE A 44 36.68 10.43 -14.14
C ILE A 44 36.26 11.90 -14.11
N THR A 45 36.93 12.74 -13.31
CA THR A 45 36.72 14.18 -13.25
C THR A 45 37.77 14.98 -14.01
N ASP A 46 38.67 14.30 -14.72
CA ASP A 46 39.80 14.94 -15.43
C ASP A 46 40.62 15.85 -14.50
N GLY A 47 41.05 15.28 -13.37
CA GLY A 47 41.82 15.98 -12.34
C GLY A 47 41.01 17.01 -11.55
N PHE A 48 39.69 16.82 -11.41
CA PHE A 48 38.77 17.83 -10.87
C PHE A 48 38.83 19.17 -11.63
N SER A 49 38.84 19.11 -12.97
CA SER A 49 38.91 20.30 -13.81
C SER A 49 37.71 21.24 -13.62
N GLU A 50 37.94 22.53 -13.84
CA GLU A 50 36.86 23.53 -13.77
C GLU A 50 35.78 23.30 -14.85
N GLU A 51 36.11 22.67 -15.98
CA GLU A 51 35.13 22.28 -17.01
C GLU A 51 34.15 21.21 -16.52
N ARG A 52 34.58 20.36 -15.58
CA ARG A 52 33.74 19.32 -14.97
C ARG A 52 32.97 19.84 -13.76
N LYS A 53 33.16 21.09 -13.33
CA LYS A 53 32.55 21.63 -12.13
C LYS A 53 31.07 21.96 -12.35
N LEU A 54 30.21 21.38 -11.52
CA LEU A 54 28.76 21.59 -11.52
C LEU A 54 28.35 22.70 -10.54
N GLY A 55 29.12 22.92 -9.48
CA GLY A 55 28.84 23.96 -8.49
C GLY A 55 29.80 23.93 -7.30
N ALA A 56 29.71 24.93 -6.43
CA ALA A 56 30.47 25.02 -5.20
C ALA A 56 29.60 25.55 -4.06
N GLY A 57 29.87 25.11 -2.83
CA GLY A 57 29.17 25.54 -1.63
C GLY A 57 30.09 25.52 -0.41
N ALA A 58 29.54 25.84 0.77
CA ALA A 58 30.31 26.01 2.01
C ALA A 58 31.15 24.78 2.43
N TYR A 59 30.75 23.59 1.99
CA TYR A 59 31.33 22.32 2.41
C TYR A 59 32.13 21.61 1.30
N GLY A 60 32.19 22.17 0.09
CA GLY A 60 32.90 21.52 -1.00
C GLY A 60 32.47 21.98 -2.39
N SER A 61 33.05 21.34 -3.39
CA SER A 61 32.71 21.54 -4.81
C SER A 61 32.17 20.25 -5.42
N VAL A 62 31.19 20.40 -6.31
CA VAL A 62 30.55 19.28 -7.00
C VAL A 62 31.05 19.22 -8.44
N TYR A 63 31.46 18.03 -8.89
CA TYR A 63 32.00 17.78 -10.22
C TYR A 63 31.22 16.67 -10.92
N LYS A 64 31.16 16.74 -12.25
CA LYS A 64 30.63 15.70 -13.13
C LYS A 64 31.73 14.67 -13.38
N GLY A 65 31.56 13.46 -12.83
CA GLY A 65 32.38 12.31 -13.17
C GLY A 65 31.81 11.62 -14.40
N GLN A 66 32.66 11.28 -15.37
CA GLN A 66 32.27 10.47 -16.53
C GLN A 66 33.23 9.30 -16.68
N HIS A 67 32.69 8.09 -16.59
CA HIS A 67 33.47 6.88 -16.74
C HIS A 67 33.62 6.48 -18.23
N LYS A 68 34.61 5.65 -18.54
CA LYS A 68 34.94 5.22 -19.92
C LYS A 68 33.81 4.44 -20.60
N ASN A 69 32.93 3.82 -19.83
CA ASN A 69 31.74 3.11 -20.32
C ASN A 69 30.53 4.03 -20.60
N GLY A 70 30.65 5.34 -20.35
CA GLY A 70 29.59 6.32 -20.56
C GLY A 70 28.75 6.64 -19.32
N GLU A 71 28.94 5.95 -18.19
CA GLU A 71 28.23 6.25 -16.94
C GLU A 71 28.65 7.61 -16.37
N ILE A 72 27.67 8.37 -15.87
CA ILE A 72 27.87 9.71 -15.33
C ILE A 72 27.43 9.75 -13.87
N ILE A 73 28.28 10.33 -13.01
CA ILE A 73 28.01 10.50 -11.58
C ILE A 73 28.29 11.94 -11.14
N ALA A 74 27.67 12.37 -10.05
CA ALA A 74 27.99 13.65 -9.40
C ALA A 74 28.90 13.42 -8.20
N ILE A 75 30.04 14.11 -8.14
CA ILE A 75 31.07 13.92 -7.12
C ILE A 75 31.20 15.20 -6.30
N LYS A 76 30.73 15.16 -5.05
CA LYS A 76 30.90 16.26 -4.10
C LYS A 76 32.22 16.05 -3.35
N LYS A 77 33.27 16.75 -3.79
CA LYS A 77 34.57 16.81 -3.11
C LYS A 77 34.46 17.76 -1.93
N LEU A 78 34.68 17.24 -0.73
CA LEU A 78 34.55 18.01 0.51
C LEU A 78 35.84 18.79 0.79
N HIS A 79 35.72 19.97 1.40
CA HIS A 79 36.89 20.72 1.87
C HIS A 79 37.61 19.96 3.00
N SER A 80 38.92 20.17 3.13
CA SER A 80 39.71 19.61 4.24
C SER A 80 39.22 20.20 5.56
N MET A 81 38.85 19.33 6.51
CA MET A 81 38.23 19.70 7.79
C MET A 81 39.03 19.04 8.92
N PRO A 82 40.07 19.71 9.47
CA PRO A 82 40.97 19.12 10.46
C PRO A 82 40.30 18.67 11.76
N GLU A 83 39.12 19.21 12.06
CA GLU A 83 38.36 18.95 13.30
C GLU A 83 37.42 17.74 13.22
N LEU A 84 37.22 17.17 12.02
CA LEU A 84 36.30 16.04 11.82
C LEU A 84 36.99 14.71 12.17
N ASN A 85 36.52 14.02 13.21
CA ASN A 85 37.02 12.68 13.52
C ASN A 85 36.47 11.65 12.52
N ASN A 86 37.29 10.68 12.11
CA ASN A 86 36.93 9.56 11.23
C ASN A 86 35.61 8.87 11.63
N GLN A 87 35.32 8.78 12.93
CA GLN A 87 34.08 8.18 13.45
C GLN A 87 32.82 9.02 13.14
N GLN A 88 32.92 10.35 13.20
CA GLN A 88 31.81 11.25 12.88
C GLN A 88 31.51 11.25 11.38
N PHE A 89 32.55 11.29 10.54
CA PHE A 89 32.41 11.14 9.10
C PHE A 89 31.72 9.83 8.72
N GLN A 90 32.15 8.71 9.32
CA GLN A 90 31.56 7.39 9.07
C GLN A 90 30.10 7.30 9.50
N LYS A 91 29.73 7.86 10.67
CA LYS A 91 28.35 7.86 11.17
C LYS A 91 27.41 8.61 10.23
N GLU A 92 27.79 9.81 9.79
CA GLU A 92 26.94 10.58 8.88
C GLU A 92 26.94 10.04 7.45
N TYR A 93 28.06 9.46 7.00
CA TYR A 93 28.06 8.67 5.77
C TYR A 93 27.06 7.51 5.83
N LEU A 94 27.05 6.74 6.94
CA LEU A 94 26.11 5.65 7.13
C LEU A 94 24.66 6.16 7.13
N ASN A 95 24.40 7.32 7.74
CA ASN A 95 23.08 7.96 7.71
C ASN A 95 22.64 8.33 6.29
N LEU A 96 23.56 8.78 5.41
CA LEU A 96 23.24 9.07 4.01
C LEU A 96 23.09 7.79 3.18
N ALA A 97 23.87 6.75 3.47
CA ALA A 97 23.84 5.46 2.79
C ALA A 97 22.53 4.68 3.05
N THR A 98 21.86 4.93 4.17
CA THR A 98 20.57 4.30 4.51
C THR A 98 19.37 4.98 3.84
N LEU A 99 19.53 6.20 3.31
CA LEU A 99 18.46 6.91 2.61
C LEU A 99 18.22 6.27 1.24
N GLN A 100 17.12 5.54 1.12
CA GLN A 100 16.72 4.85 -0.10
C GLN A 100 15.25 5.10 -0.41
N HIS A 101 15.00 6.07 -1.27
CA HIS A 101 13.66 6.42 -1.71
C HIS A 101 13.70 7.06 -3.10
N GLN A 102 12.67 6.86 -3.91
CA GLN A 102 12.64 7.32 -5.32
C GLN A 102 12.78 8.85 -5.45
N ASN A 103 12.33 9.60 -4.44
CA ASN A 103 12.40 11.06 -4.39
C ASN A 103 13.55 11.60 -3.51
N ILE A 104 14.59 10.78 -3.30
CA ILE A 104 15.80 11.15 -2.57
C ILE A 104 17.01 10.83 -3.45
N VAL A 105 17.97 11.75 -3.56
CA VAL A 105 19.16 11.53 -4.38
C VAL A 105 20.01 10.41 -3.78
N ARG A 106 20.28 9.39 -4.58
CA ARG A 106 20.97 8.18 -4.16
C ARG A 106 22.48 8.40 -4.07
N LEU A 107 23.05 8.01 -2.93
CA LEU A 107 24.49 7.86 -2.76
C LEU A 107 24.96 6.56 -3.43
N LEU A 108 25.92 6.65 -4.35
CA LEU A 108 26.53 5.54 -5.09
C LEU A 108 27.81 5.04 -4.43
N GLY A 109 28.56 5.94 -3.81
CA GLY A 109 29.82 5.63 -3.17
C GLY A 109 30.43 6.81 -2.44
N TYR A 110 31.58 6.58 -1.84
CA TYR A 110 32.32 7.58 -1.09
C TYR A 110 33.82 7.36 -1.21
N CYS A 111 34.60 8.43 -1.03
CA CYS A 111 36.04 8.37 -0.87
C CYS A 111 36.40 8.97 0.49
N HIS A 112 37.26 8.27 1.22
CA HIS A 112 37.90 8.76 2.43
C HIS A 112 39.30 8.16 2.50
N GLU A 113 40.27 8.85 1.93
CA GLU A 113 41.67 8.42 1.86
C GLU A 113 42.59 9.50 2.44
N THR A 114 43.57 9.09 3.24
CA THR A 114 44.68 9.97 3.63
C THR A 114 45.88 9.65 2.76
N ARG A 115 46.44 10.64 2.08
CA ARG A 115 47.61 10.50 1.21
C ARG A 115 48.71 11.45 1.65
N GLY A 116 49.95 10.96 1.72
CA GLY A 116 51.13 11.79 1.91
C GLY A 116 51.51 12.45 0.58
N GLU A 117 51.45 13.78 0.54
CA GLU A 117 51.64 14.57 -0.67
C GLU A 117 52.60 15.73 -0.42
N TYR A 118 53.33 16.12 -1.45
CA TYR A 118 54.17 17.30 -1.42
C TYR A 118 53.32 18.52 -1.77
N ILE A 119 53.06 19.39 -0.79
CA ILE A 119 52.29 20.62 -0.97
C ILE A 119 53.21 21.84 -0.91
N GLU A 120 52.89 22.88 -1.67
CA GLU A 120 53.54 24.19 -1.52
C GLU A 120 52.91 24.96 -0.36
N PHE A 121 53.72 25.28 0.64
CA PHE A 121 53.32 26.12 1.77
C PHE A 121 54.34 27.25 1.93
N ASN A 122 53.89 28.50 1.77
CA ASN A 122 54.73 29.70 1.82
C ASN A 122 55.97 29.63 0.89
N GLY A 123 55.79 29.11 -0.34
CA GLY A 123 56.87 29.02 -1.34
C GLY A 123 57.91 27.92 -1.08
N ARG A 124 57.63 26.98 -0.16
CA ARG A 124 58.44 25.78 0.10
C ARG A 124 57.59 24.53 -0.07
N THR A 125 58.17 23.51 -0.70
CA THR A 125 57.55 22.19 -0.82
C THR A 125 57.73 21.43 0.51
N ILE A 126 56.62 21.10 1.16
CA ILE A 126 56.60 20.31 2.40
C ILE A 126 55.83 19.01 2.16
N PHE A 127 56.23 17.93 2.81
CA PHE A 127 55.45 16.68 2.81
C PHE A 127 54.38 16.77 3.90
N ALA A 128 53.11 16.65 3.51
CA ALA A 128 51.97 16.70 4.41
C ALA A 128 51.01 15.55 4.10
N GLU A 129 50.33 15.05 5.12
CA GLU A 129 49.24 14.11 4.95
C GLU A 129 47.95 14.89 4.65
N ASN A 130 47.41 14.71 3.46
CA ASN A 130 46.14 15.31 3.02
C ASN A 130 45.01 14.29 3.10
N GLN A 131 43.88 14.71 3.65
CA GLN A 131 42.66 13.92 3.65
C GLN A 131 41.81 14.25 2.42
N HIS A 132 41.52 13.23 1.63
CA HIS A 132 40.66 13.31 0.45
C HIS A 132 39.30 12.69 0.75
N MET A 133 38.30 13.55 0.89
CA MET A 133 36.93 13.17 1.18
C MET A 133 36.00 13.53 0.01
N ALA A 134 35.21 12.57 -0.45
CA ALA A 134 34.19 12.82 -1.47
C ALA A 134 32.96 11.93 -1.29
N LEU A 135 31.81 12.44 -1.71
CA LEU A 135 30.55 11.70 -1.81
C LEU A 135 30.13 11.63 -3.27
N CYS A 136 29.80 10.42 -3.74
CA CYS A 136 29.45 10.16 -5.13
C CYS A 136 27.97 9.83 -5.22
N PHE A 137 27.21 10.61 -5.97
CA PHE A 137 25.77 10.52 -6.14
C PHE A 137 25.41 10.18 -7.59
N GLU A 138 24.17 9.72 -7.77
CA GLU A 138 23.57 9.70 -9.11
C GLU A 138 23.58 11.10 -9.73
N TYR A 139 23.83 11.15 -11.03
CA TYR A 139 23.84 12.41 -11.77
C TYR A 139 22.42 12.80 -12.18
N MET A 140 22.03 14.03 -11.85
CA MET A 140 20.70 14.58 -12.14
C MET A 140 20.80 15.53 -13.34
N CYS A 141 20.46 15.03 -14.53
CA CYS A 141 20.75 15.70 -15.80
C CYS A 141 20.00 17.03 -16.02
N ASN A 142 18.80 17.18 -15.44
CA ASN A 142 18.01 18.40 -15.56
C ASN A 142 18.34 19.45 -14.49
N GLY A 143 19.37 19.21 -13.67
CA GLY A 143 19.85 20.16 -12.68
C GLY A 143 18.86 20.39 -11.54
N SER A 144 18.90 21.57 -10.94
CA SER A 144 18.04 21.92 -9.80
C SER A 144 16.74 22.58 -10.22
N LEU A 145 15.72 22.46 -9.37
CA LEU A 145 14.43 23.11 -9.54
C LEU A 145 14.57 24.63 -9.60
N ASP A 146 15.59 25.22 -8.97
CA ASP A 146 15.84 26.67 -9.04
C ASP A 146 16.00 27.19 -10.47
N ASN A 147 16.58 26.38 -11.37
CA ASN A 147 16.71 26.71 -12.78
C ASN A 147 15.35 26.74 -13.50
N CYS A 148 14.38 25.96 -13.03
CA CYS A 148 13.02 25.90 -13.59
C CYS A 148 12.15 27.08 -13.13
N LEU A 149 12.56 27.79 -12.07
CA LEU A 149 11.84 28.93 -11.48
C LEU A 149 12.19 30.28 -12.14
N GLN A 150 13.14 30.31 -13.07
CA GLN A 150 13.71 31.54 -13.64
C GLN A 150 12.80 32.28 -14.62
N ASP A 151 11.89 31.57 -15.28
CA ASP A 151 11.02 32.18 -16.28
C ASP A 151 9.54 31.89 -15.94
N GLU A 152 8.72 32.93 -15.86
CA GLU A 152 7.26 32.75 -15.75
C GLU A 152 6.76 31.93 -16.97
N SER A 153 7.44 31.99 -18.11
CA SER A 153 7.20 31.19 -19.32
C SER A 153 8.08 29.93 -19.48
N SER A 154 8.69 29.38 -18.43
CA SER A 154 9.61 28.22 -18.49
C SER A 154 9.02 26.89 -19.03
N GLY A 155 7.83 26.89 -19.63
CA GLY A 155 7.35 25.85 -20.54
C GLY A 155 6.86 24.55 -19.90
N HIS A 156 7.07 24.32 -18.60
CA HIS A 156 6.55 23.12 -17.94
C HIS A 156 5.05 23.24 -17.65
N ASP A 157 4.31 22.27 -18.16
CA ASP A 157 2.87 22.12 -17.97
C ASP A 157 2.51 21.86 -16.49
N TRP A 158 1.23 22.03 -16.18
CA TRP A 158 0.71 21.80 -14.83
C TRP A 158 1.06 20.39 -14.32
N LYS A 159 0.93 19.37 -15.18
CA LYS A 159 1.20 17.97 -14.83
C LYS A 159 2.62 17.76 -14.33
N THR A 160 3.61 18.36 -14.99
CA THR A 160 5.02 18.31 -14.57
C THR A 160 5.22 18.99 -13.22
N ARG A 161 4.62 20.16 -13.00
CA ARG A 161 4.76 20.90 -11.74
C ARG A 161 4.09 20.20 -10.57
N TYR A 162 2.88 19.66 -10.77
CA TYR A 162 2.19 18.85 -9.77
C TYR A 162 2.98 17.59 -9.42
N LYS A 163 3.54 16.89 -10.44
CA LYS A 163 4.43 15.75 -10.24
C LYS A 163 5.66 16.11 -9.39
N ILE A 164 6.25 17.28 -9.63
CA ILE A 164 7.36 17.81 -8.82
C ILE A 164 6.90 18.06 -7.38
N ILE A 165 5.79 18.78 -7.16
CA ILE A 165 5.26 19.07 -5.82
C ILE A 165 4.99 17.76 -5.06
N LYS A 166 4.23 16.85 -5.64
CA LYS A 166 3.86 15.56 -5.03
C LYS A 166 5.08 14.69 -4.73
N GLY A 167 6.06 14.66 -5.63
CA GLY A 167 7.30 13.92 -5.41
C GLY A 167 8.15 14.49 -4.27
N ILE A 168 8.24 15.82 -4.12
CA ILE A 168 8.91 16.45 -2.97
C ILE A 168 8.17 16.07 -1.68
N CYS A 169 6.84 16.14 -1.65
CA CYS A 169 6.05 15.74 -0.49
C CYS A 169 6.33 14.27 -0.09
N LYS A 170 6.33 13.35 -1.06
CA LYS A 170 6.64 11.92 -0.83
C LYS A 170 8.05 11.73 -0.27
N GLY A 171 9.04 12.43 -0.82
CA GLY A 171 10.40 12.42 -0.30
C GLY A 171 10.49 12.91 1.15
N LEU A 172 9.76 13.98 1.49
CA LEU A 172 9.76 14.53 2.83
C LEU A 172 9.01 13.66 3.84
N LYS A 173 7.91 13.01 3.44
CA LYS A 173 7.20 12.01 4.27
C LYS A 173 8.09 10.83 4.62
N TYR A 174 8.81 10.28 3.65
CA TYR A 174 9.80 9.23 3.90
C TYR A 174 10.78 9.64 5.00
N LEU A 175 11.33 10.85 4.90
CA LEU A 175 12.32 11.36 5.85
C LEU A 175 11.74 11.58 7.27
N HIS A 176 10.51 12.09 7.37
CA HIS A 176 9.91 12.51 8.64
C HIS A 176 9.15 11.39 9.36
N GLU A 177 8.46 10.53 8.63
CA GLU A 177 7.48 9.58 9.18
C GLU A 177 7.89 8.12 8.99
N GLU A 178 8.65 7.78 7.95
CA GLU A 178 9.02 6.38 7.65
C GLU A 178 10.40 5.98 8.21
N LEU A 179 11.26 6.95 8.52
CA LEU A 179 12.55 6.71 9.16
C LEU A 179 12.46 6.76 10.69
N ASN A 180 13.14 5.82 11.35
CA ASN A 180 13.28 5.81 12.80
C ASN A 180 14.78 5.75 13.19
N PRO A 181 15.36 6.85 13.73
CA PRO A 181 14.72 8.13 14.02
C PRO A 181 14.44 8.98 12.76
N PRO A 182 13.49 9.94 12.83
CA PRO A 182 13.21 10.87 11.73
C PRO A 182 14.42 11.70 11.32
N VAL A 183 14.52 12.00 10.03
CA VAL A 183 15.58 12.82 9.44
C VAL A 183 14.99 14.14 8.96
N TYR A 184 15.33 15.26 9.60
CA TYR A 184 14.98 16.59 9.10
C TYR A 184 16.05 17.12 8.16
N HIS A 185 15.62 17.74 7.06
CA HIS A 185 16.51 18.25 6.01
C HIS A 185 17.15 19.58 6.42
N LEU A 186 16.36 20.49 6.99
CA LEU A 186 16.73 21.79 7.58
C LEU A 186 17.27 22.87 6.64
N ASP A 187 17.62 22.52 5.39
CA ASP A 187 17.94 23.49 4.32
C ASP A 187 17.17 23.17 3.03
N LEU A 188 15.87 22.89 3.15
CA LEU A 188 15.05 22.55 1.98
C LEU A 188 14.81 23.81 1.12
N LYS A 189 15.23 23.79 -0.14
CA LYS A 189 15.11 24.91 -1.10
C LYS A 189 15.13 24.39 -2.53
N PRO A 190 14.69 25.17 -3.54
CA PRO A 190 14.68 24.73 -4.94
C PRO A 190 16.05 24.30 -5.47
N ALA A 191 17.14 24.90 -4.99
CA ALA A 191 18.50 24.48 -5.36
C ALA A 191 18.84 23.04 -4.91
N ASN A 192 18.15 22.55 -3.88
CA ASN A 192 18.34 21.22 -3.28
C ASN A 192 17.30 20.21 -3.78
N ILE A 193 16.43 20.59 -4.71
CA ILE A 193 15.53 19.65 -5.41
C ILE A 193 16.12 19.43 -6.80
N LEU A 194 16.63 18.25 -7.07
CA LEU A 194 17.22 17.91 -8.36
C LEU A 194 16.24 17.11 -9.23
N LEU A 195 16.37 17.24 -10.55
CA LEU A 195 15.47 16.65 -11.53
C LEU A 195 16.19 15.61 -12.40
N ASP A 196 15.62 14.43 -12.51
CA ASP A 196 16.12 13.38 -13.42
C ASP A 196 15.62 13.61 -14.85
N GLU A 197 15.98 12.71 -15.76
CA GLU A 197 15.62 12.78 -17.18
C GLU A 197 14.10 12.82 -17.42
N GLN A 198 13.30 12.20 -16.54
CA GLN A 198 11.83 12.19 -16.62
C GLN A 198 11.16 13.26 -15.74
N MET A 199 11.92 14.28 -15.32
CA MET A 199 11.47 15.38 -14.46
C MET A 199 10.93 14.91 -13.10
N ASN A 200 11.35 13.74 -12.60
CA ASN A 200 11.04 13.33 -11.23
C ASN A 200 11.92 14.14 -10.25
N PRO A 201 11.33 14.69 -9.17
CA PRO A 201 12.09 15.40 -8.17
C PRO A 201 12.80 14.44 -7.22
N LYS A 202 14.04 14.77 -6.86
CA LYS A 202 14.79 14.13 -5.80
C LYS A 202 15.38 15.17 -4.86
N ILE A 203 15.10 15.02 -3.56
CA ILE A 203 15.68 15.87 -2.52
C ILE A 203 17.16 15.50 -2.38
N ALA A 204 18.01 16.51 -2.47
CA ALA A 204 19.45 16.43 -2.45
C ALA A 204 20.03 17.32 -1.35
N ASP A 205 21.33 17.18 -1.13
CA ASP A 205 22.08 18.06 -0.23
C ASP A 205 21.52 18.13 1.19
N PHE A 206 21.27 16.95 1.76
CA PHE A 206 21.03 16.76 3.19
C PHE A 206 22.17 17.43 3.95
N GLY A 207 21.84 18.57 4.56
CA GLY A 207 22.81 19.50 5.11
C GLY A 207 23.90 18.79 5.89
N LEU A 208 25.15 18.98 5.45
CA LEU A 208 26.33 18.48 6.15
C LEU A 208 26.48 19.12 7.56
N SER A 209 25.55 19.99 7.97
CA SER A 209 25.45 20.55 9.33
C SER A 209 25.26 19.49 10.41
N LYS A 210 24.78 18.27 10.08
CA LYS A 210 24.80 17.11 11.00
C LYS A 210 26.17 16.46 11.18
N PHE A 211 27.16 16.75 10.32
CA PHE A 211 28.54 16.26 10.50
C PHE A 211 29.21 16.81 11.77
N PHE A 212 28.64 17.83 12.42
CA PHE A 212 29.30 18.60 13.48
C PHE A 212 28.41 18.99 14.68
N GLY A 213 27.37 18.23 15.01
CA GLY A 213 26.54 18.52 16.19
C GLY A 213 26.12 17.27 16.95
N ASP A 214 26.85 16.90 17.99
CA ASP A 214 26.39 15.90 18.96
C ASP A 214 25.26 16.48 19.82
N GLU A 215 24.25 15.62 20.05
CA GLU A 215 23.12 15.75 20.96
C GLU A 215 22.10 16.86 20.65
N ARG A 216 20.83 16.51 20.88
CA ARG A 216 19.60 17.27 20.59
C ARG A 216 19.47 18.63 21.32
N THR A 217 20.54 19.26 21.80
CA THR A 217 20.44 20.42 22.70
C THR A 217 21.66 21.37 22.71
N ARG A 218 22.47 21.44 21.67
CA ARG A 218 23.45 22.55 21.54
C ARG A 218 23.43 23.17 20.15
N VAL A 219 23.06 24.44 20.14
CA VAL A 219 23.20 25.44 19.07
C VAL A 219 24.44 25.12 18.22
N SER A 220 24.24 24.67 16.99
CA SER A 220 25.32 24.61 16.01
C SER A 220 25.83 26.04 15.79
N ALA A 221 27.13 26.27 15.92
CA ALA A 221 27.76 27.59 15.79
C ALA A 221 27.68 28.20 14.36
N SER A 222 26.91 27.60 13.46
CA SER A 222 26.56 28.12 12.13
C SER A 222 25.04 28.17 11.98
N ALA A 223 24.52 29.27 11.43
CA ALA A 223 23.10 29.43 11.15
C ALA A 223 22.65 28.31 10.18
N ILE A 224 21.60 27.59 10.55
CA ILE A 224 21.02 26.51 9.73
C ILE A 224 20.05 27.13 8.72
N GLY A 225 20.04 26.60 7.51
CA GLY A 225 19.08 26.92 6.45
C GLY A 225 19.35 28.23 5.69
N THR A 226 18.53 28.48 4.68
CA THR A 226 18.70 29.60 3.74
C THR A 226 17.65 30.70 3.98
N ILE A 227 18.10 31.96 4.08
CA ILE A 227 17.21 33.13 4.24
C ILE A 227 16.14 33.14 3.14
N GLY A 228 14.88 33.32 3.55
CA GLY A 228 13.70 33.24 2.68
C GLY A 228 12.99 31.89 2.65
N TYR A 229 13.62 30.84 3.21
CA TYR A 229 13.00 29.52 3.45
C TYR A 229 12.94 29.17 4.95
N LEU A 230 13.45 30.05 5.80
CA LEU A 230 13.46 29.88 7.25
C LEU A 230 12.16 30.37 7.88
N PRO A 231 11.56 29.60 8.80
CA PRO A 231 10.34 30.00 9.49
C PRO A 231 10.63 31.01 10.62
N PRO A 232 9.64 31.82 11.03
CA PRO A 232 9.82 32.87 12.03
C PRO A 232 10.33 32.36 13.39
N GLU A 233 9.89 31.20 13.85
CA GLU A 233 10.31 30.65 15.14
C GLU A 233 11.78 30.23 15.17
N TYR A 234 12.35 29.87 14.02
CA TYR A 234 13.78 29.61 13.92
C TYR A 234 14.56 30.92 13.92
N ILE A 235 14.11 31.92 13.16
CA ILE A 235 14.76 33.24 13.07
C ILE A 235 14.77 33.93 14.45
N ASN A 236 13.64 33.87 15.17
CA ASN A 236 13.46 34.60 16.43
C ASN A 236 14.00 33.85 17.65
N SER A 237 13.99 32.52 17.63
CA SER A 237 14.24 31.72 18.83
C SER A 237 15.12 30.50 18.59
N SER A 238 15.67 30.34 17.38
CA SER A 238 16.52 29.19 16.99
C SER A 238 15.87 27.83 17.23
N LEU A 239 14.53 27.77 17.18
CA LEU A 239 13.77 26.56 17.44
C LEU A 239 13.78 25.63 16.23
N VAL A 240 14.31 24.42 16.39
CA VAL A 240 14.35 23.38 15.35
C VAL A 240 13.23 22.37 15.56
N SER A 241 12.44 22.12 14.52
CA SER A 241 11.42 21.07 14.48
C SER A 241 11.20 20.59 13.05
N ASN A 242 10.44 19.49 12.88
CA ASN A 242 10.00 19.02 11.56
C ASN A 242 9.21 20.09 10.79
N LYS A 243 8.56 21.03 11.49
CA LYS A 243 7.78 22.13 10.89
C LYS A 243 8.64 23.17 10.16
N LEU A 244 9.97 23.14 10.33
CA LEU A 244 10.89 23.97 9.55
C LEU A 244 10.93 23.53 8.09
N ASP A 245 11.02 22.22 7.85
CA ASP A 245 10.98 21.68 6.49
C ASP A 245 9.59 21.87 5.85
N VAL A 246 8.52 21.77 6.65
CA VAL A 246 7.14 22.04 6.18
C VAL A 246 6.98 23.50 5.73
N PHE A 247 7.52 24.45 6.48
CA PHE A 247 7.53 25.86 6.07
C PHE A 247 8.31 26.05 4.77
N SER A 248 9.51 25.47 4.70
CA SER A 248 10.34 25.50 3.49
C SER A 248 9.62 24.91 2.27
N LEU A 249 8.89 23.80 2.47
CA LEU A 249 8.06 23.15 1.46
C LEU A 249 6.96 24.10 0.96
N GLY A 250 6.25 24.79 1.86
CA GLY A 250 5.24 25.78 1.47
C GLY A 250 5.79 26.87 0.55
N VAL A 251 6.96 27.44 0.89
CA VAL A 251 7.65 28.42 0.03
C VAL A 251 8.02 27.83 -1.33
N ILE A 252 8.48 26.57 -1.37
CA ILE A 252 8.82 25.87 -2.62
C ILE A 252 7.59 25.65 -3.48
N ILE A 253 6.46 25.22 -2.90
CA ILE A 253 5.21 25.00 -3.64
C ILE A 253 4.74 26.32 -4.24
N ILE A 254 4.69 27.41 -3.47
CA ILE A 254 4.29 28.74 -3.97
C ILE A 254 5.18 29.12 -5.16
N LYS A 255 6.51 29.08 -4.99
CA LYS A 255 7.44 29.42 -6.08
C LYS A 255 7.30 28.51 -7.29
N THR A 256 7.07 27.22 -7.08
CA THR A 256 6.84 26.26 -8.17
C THR A 256 5.58 26.61 -8.95
N MET A 257 4.54 27.09 -8.29
CA MET A 257 3.27 27.43 -8.95
C MET A 257 3.29 28.83 -9.59
N THR A 258 4.07 29.76 -9.06
CA THR A 258 3.91 31.20 -9.36
C THR A 258 5.20 31.92 -9.79
N GLY A 259 6.35 31.22 -9.76
CA GLY A 259 7.66 31.80 -10.07
C GLY A 259 8.36 32.42 -8.86
N ARG A 260 9.52 33.04 -9.09
CA ARG A 260 10.43 33.52 -8.02
C ARG A 260 9.80 34.52 -7.05
N LEU A 261 8.93 35.39 -7.54
CA LEU A 261 8.30 36.48 -6.77
C LEU A 261 7.01 36.06 -6.05
N GLY A 262 6.53 34.84 -6.31
CA GLY A 262 5.27 34.34 -5.79
C GLY A 262 5.08 34.42 -4.29
N TYR A 263 6.12 34.03 -3.55
CA TYR A 263 6.07 34.03 -2.09
C TYR A 263 6.05 35.45 -1.50
N SER A 264 6.70 36.41 -2.17
CA SER A 264 6.60 37.81 -1.76
C SER A 264 5.20 38.36 -2.03
N GLN A 265 4.63 38.05 -3.20
CA GLN A 265 3.26 38.44 -3.57
C GLN A 265 2.22 37.85 -2.61
N SER A 266 2.37 36.59 -2.18
CA SER A 266 1.44 35.97 -1.21
C SER A 266 1.40 36.67 0.15
N ALA A 267 2.46 37.39 0.52
CA ALA A 267 2.52 38.13 1.77
C ALA A 267 1.93 39.55 1.66
N GLU A 268 1.70 40.05 0.45
CA GLU A 268 1.23 41.41 0.17
C GLU A 268 -0.29 41.49 -0.01
N MET A 269 -1.00 40.36 -0.04
CA MET A 269 -2.45 40.28 -0.23
C MET A 269 -3.09 39.19 0.65
N PRO A 270 -4.41 39.22 0.88
CA PRO A 270 -5.14 38.16 1.57
C PRO A 270 -5.00 36.80 0.87
N SER A 271 -5.03 35.72 1.66
CA SER A 271 -4.90 34.34 1.15
C SER A 271 -5.87 34.02 0.01
N GLU A 272 -7.16 34.33 0.16
CA GLU A 272 -8.16 34.05 -0.87
C GLU A 272 -7.89 34.82 -2.18
N GLU A 273 -7.49 36.09 -2.09
CA GLU A 273 -7.13 36.89 -3.27
C GLU A 273 -5.91 36.30 -4.00
N PHE A 274 -4.93 35.81 -3.24
CA PHE A 274 -3.77 35.14 -3.83
C PHE A 274 -4.15 33.80 -4.49
N ILE A 275 -5.04 33.01 -3.86
CA ILE A 275 -5.54 31.76 -4.43
C ILE A 275 -6.23 32.02 -5.77
N ASP A 276 -7.16 32.97 -5.81
CA ASP A 276 -7.89 33.34 -7.02
C ASP A 276 -6.94 33.80 -8.14
N LEU A 277 -5.96 34.65 -7.81
CA LEU A 277 -4.94 35.12 -8.76
C LEU A 277 -4.14 33.96 -9.38
N VAL A 278 -3.74 32.99 -8.56
CA VAL A 278 -2.97 31.83 -9.04
C VAL A 278 -3.84 30.92 -9.89
N GLN A 279 -5.09 30.68 -9.48
CA GLN A 279 -6.05 29.91 -10.27
C GLN A 279 -6.30 30.55 -11.64
N GLU A 280 -6.52 31.85 -11.70
CA GLU A 280 -6.75 32.56 -12.97
C GLU A 280 -5.53 32.48 -13.89
N LYS A 281 -4.32 32.68 -13.35
CA LYS A 281 -3.07 32.53 -14.12
C LYS A 281 -2.92 31.13 -14.70
N TRP A 282 -3.22 30.08 -13.92
CA TRP A 282 -3.14 28.69 -14.41
C TRP A 282 -4.25 28.35 -15.39
N LYS A 283 -5.49 28.82 -15.16
CA LYS A 283 -6.60 28.69 -16.10
C LYS A 283 -6.24 29.28 -17.47
N ASN A 284 -5.64 30.47 -17.49
CA ASN A 284 -5.20 31.12 -18.72
C ASN A 284 -4.02 30.40 -19.40
N ARG A 285 -3.12 29.76 -18.65
CA ARG A 285 -2.01 28.97 -19.22
C ARG A 285 -2.43 27.62 -19.80
N ILE A 286 -3.52 27.05 -19.30
CA ILE A 286 -4.05 25.75 -19.74
C ILE A 286 -5.01 25.93 -20.94
N GLN A 287 -5.34 27.17 -21.35
CA GLN A 287 -6.14 27.47 -22.55
C GLN A 287 -5.46 26.90 -23.81
N GLY A 288 -5.97 25.75 -24.27
CA GLY A 288 -5.38 24.90 -25.30
C GLY A 288 -5.64 23.40 -25.06
N ALA A 289 -5.97 23.00 -23.83
CA ALA A 289 -6.43 21.65 -23.46
C ALA A 289 -7.97 21.53 -23.52
N SER A 290 -8.51 20.30 -23.40
CA SER A 290 -9.96 20.06 -23.34
C SER A 290 -10.62 20.79 -22.16
N THR A 291 -11.90 21.14 -22.26
CA THR A 291 -12.63 21.84 -21.19
C THR A 291 -12.61 21.07 -19.85
N ASP A 292 -12.59 19.73 -19.93
CA ASP A 292 -12.67 18.84 -18.77
C ASP A 292 -11.31 18.64 -18.08
N ASP A 293 -10.20 18.82 -18.81
CA ASP A 293 -8.85 18.89 -18.23
C ASP A 293 -8.66 20.20 -17.43
N ILE A 294 -9.33 21.29 -17.82
CA ILE A 294 -9.17 22.62 -17.21
C ILE A 294 -9.76 22.64 -15.79
N ASP A 295 -10.96 22.09 -15.58
CA ASP A 295 -11.64 22.14 -14.28
C ASP A 295 -10.98 21.20 -13.25
N SER A 296 -10.57 19.99 -13.66
CA SER A 296 -9.78 19.07 -12.81
C SER A 296 -8.43 19.68 -12.41
N CYS A 297 -7.74 20.35 -13.34
CA CYS A 297 -6.50 21.03 -13.04
C CYS A 297 -6.72 22.23 -12.11
N ALA A 298 -7.84 22.96 -12.24
CA ALA A 298 -8.14 24.14 -11.43
C ALA A 298 -8.32 23.81 -9.94
N GLU A 299 -8.97 22.69 -9.62
CA GLU A 299 -9.12 22.23 -8.22
C GLU A 299 -7.79 21.76 -7.63
N LEU A 300 -6.98 21.00 -8.37
CA LEU A 300 -5.65 20.61 -7.90
C LEU A 300 -4.71 21.82 -7.71
N VAL A 301 -4.83 22.85 -8.56
CA VAL A 301 -4.14 24.14 -8.38
C VAL A 301 -4.57 24.79 -7.07
N LYS A 302 -5.89 24.86 -6.82
CA LYS A 302 -6.45 25.44 -5.58
C LYS A 302 -5.93 24.73 -4.33
N THR A 303 -6.00 23.40 -4.31
CA THR A 303 -5.54 22.61 -3.18
C THR A 303 -4.05 22.79 -2.94
N CYS A 304 -3.22 22.75 -3.98
CA CYS A 304 -1.78 22.94 -3.83
C CYS A 304 -1.43 24.30 -3.22
N ILE A 305 -2.11 25.38 -3.65
CA ILE A 305 -1.82 26.72 -3.13
C ILE A 305 -2.35 26.91 -1.70
N LYS A 306 -3.52 26.35 -1.38
CA LYS A 306 -4.09 26.35 -0.02
C LYS A 306 -3.18 25.63 0.97
N ILE A 307 -2.72 24.43 0.60
CA ILE A 307 -1.72 23.66 1.36
C ILE A 307 -0.47 24.51 1.56
N ALA A 308 0.03 25.15 0.51
CA ALA A 308 1.26 25.93 0.59
C ALA A 308 1.15 27.13 1.54
N LEU A 309 0.00 27.82 1.53
CA LEU A 309 -0.30 28.91 2.46
C LEU A 309 -0.40 28.41 3.91
N ASN A 310 -1.06 27.28 4.14
CA ASN A 310 -1.11 26.64 5.47
C ASN A 310 0.28 26.21 5.95
N CYS A 311 1.16 25.79 5.04
CA CYS A 311 2.53 25.43 5.36
C CYS A 311 3.39 26.62 5.80
N VAL A 312 3.12 27.83 5.29
CA VAL A 312 3.89 29.05 5.64
C VAL A 312 3.27 29.88 6.76
N ASP A 313 2.29 29.33 7.50
CA ASP A 313 1.70 30.01 8.66
C ASP A 313 2.79 30.39 9.68
N ALA A 314 2.70 31.58 10.26
CA ALA A 314 3.64 32.05 11.27
C ALA A 314 3.63 31.16 12.53
N ASP A 315 2.47 30.59 12.88
CA ASP A 315 2.32 29.63 13.96
C ASP A 315 2.62 28.21 13.46
N ARG A 316 3.74 27.65 13.92
CA ARG A 316 4.16 26.27 13.60
C ARG A 316 3.15 25.19 13.98
N HIS A 317 2.24 25.47 14.93
CA HIS A 317 1.22 24.51 15.35
C HIS A 317 0.03 24.44 14.39
N LYS A 318 -0.21 25.50 13.61
CA LYS A 318 -1.24 25.53 12.56
C LYS A 318 -0.80 24.89 11.26
N ARG A 319 0.51 24.80 11.03
CA ARG A 319 1.07 24.13 9.86
C ARG A 319 0.68 22.65 9.85
N PRO A 320 0.29 22.06 8.71
CA PRO A 320 -0.08 20.64 8.62
C PRO A 320 1.15 19.71 8.82
N ASN A 321 0.91 18.42 9.09
CA ASN A 321 1.98 17.43 9.00
C ASN A 321 2.13 16.95 7.55
N ILE A 322 3.30 16.39 7.21
CA ILE A 322 3.57 15.97 5.84
C ILE A 322 2.66 14.81 5.39
N GLY A 323 2.27 13.93 6.31
CA GLY A 323 1.25 12.91 6.06
C GLY A 323 -0.12 13.50 5.72
N ASP A 324 -0.55 14.57 6.41
CA ASP A 324 -1.81 15.27 6.15
C ASP A 324 -1.80 15.93 4.76
N ILE A 325 -0.69 16.58 4.41
CA ILE A 325 -0.50 17.20 3.09
C ILE A 325 -0.66 16.16 1.96
N ILE A 326 -0.04 14.98 2.11
CA ILE A 326 -0.15 13.93 1.08
C ILE A 326 -1.58 13.40 1.00
N ARG A 327 -2.24 13.19 2.15
CA ARG A 327 -3.64 12.75 2.18
C ARG A 327 -4.54 13.73 1.44
N GLU A 328 -4.45 15.03 1.72
CA GLU A 328 -5.26 16.06 1.06
C GLU A 328 -5.01 16.12 -0.47
N LEU A 329 -3.74 15.95 -0.89
CA LEU A 329 -3.38 15.86 -2.32
C LEU A 329 -3.92 14.59 -2.99
N ASP A 330 -3.91 13.45 -2.31
CA ASP A 330 -4.41 12.17 -2.81
C ASP A 330 -5.95 12.19 -2.89
N GLU A 331 -6.63 12.70 -1.86
CA GLU A 331 -8.10 12.87 -1.84
C GLU A 331 -8.57 13.78 -2.98
N THR A 332 -7.92 14.92 -3.20
CA THR A 332 -8.27 15.85 -4.29
C THR A 332 -8.04 15.21 -5.68
N GLU A 333 -6.97 14.44 -5.85
CA GLU A 333 -6.69 13.73 -7.12
C GLU A 333 -7.76 12.66 -7.40
N ILE A 334 -8.17 11.92 -6.37
CA ILE A 334 -9.25 10.93 -6.45
C ILE A 334 -10.58 11.62 -6.82
N MET A 335 -10.95 12.71 -6.13
CA MET A 335 -12.18 13.45 -6.40
C MET A 335 -12.23 13.99 -7.85
N THR A 336 -11.12 14.52 -8.35
CA THR A 336 -11.06 15.08 -9.71
C THR A 336 -11.08 14.00 -10.80
N GLN A 337 -10.52 12.81 -10.56
CA GLN A 337 -10.61 11.66 -11.47
C GLN A 337 -12.03 11.07 -11.54
N PHE A 338 -12.78 11.11 -10.43
CA PHE A 338 -14.19 10.70 -10.42
C PHE A 338 -15.12 11.67 -11.18
N SER A 339 -14.87 12.98 -11.11
CA SER A 339 -15.62 13.96 -11.90
C SER A 339 -15.47 13.75 -13.42
N GLN A 340 -14.31 13.28 -13.88
CA GLN A 340 -14.04 12.95 -15.28
C GLN A 340 -14.77 11.68 -15.77
N ALA A 341 -15.09 10.75 -14.87
CA ALA A 341 -15.83 9.53 -15.20
C ALA A 341 -17.36 9.75 -15.30
N LEU A 342 -17.87 10.90 -14.83
CA LEU A 342 -19.29 11.21 -14.74
C LEU A 342 -19.82 12.10 -15.88
N THR A 343 -18.98 12.66 -16.76
CA THR A 343 -19.41 13.60 -17.83
C THR A 343 -19.85 12.94 -19.14
N ILE A 344 -19.90 11.61 -19.24
CA ILE A 344 -20.71 10.95 -20.27
C ILE A 344 -22.12 10.79 -19.72
N ASP A 345 -22.95 11.78 -20.07
CA ASP A 345 -24.42 11.77 -20.14
C ASP A 345 -25.14 12.74 -19.18
N THR A 346 -25.73 13.76 -19.82
CA THR A 346 -26.78 14.69 -19.39
C THR A 346 -26.46 15.87 -18.46
N GLY A 347 -26.45 17.08 -19.06
CA GLY A 347 -27.45 18.13 -18.82
C GLY A 347 -27.52 18.78 -17.43
N SER A 348 -26.95 19.97 -17.33
CA SER A 348 -27.06 20.93 -16.22
C SER A 348 -28.48 21.18 -15.69
N THR A 349 -28.63 21.16 -14.36
CA THR A 349 -29.54 22.09 -13.66
C THR A 349 -28.99 22.38 -12.26
N SER A 350 -28.65 23.64 -12.01
CA SER A 350 -28.25 24.20 -10.73
C SER A 350 -29.45 24.34 -9.79
N LEU A 351 -29.31 23.87 -8.55
CA LEU A 351 -30.13 24.32 -7.43
C LEU A 351 -29.17 24.81 -6.34
N ASP A 352 -29.30 26.09 -6.01
CA ASP A 352 -28.77 26.72 -4.80
C ASP A 352 -29.36 26.02 -3.56
N GLU A 353 -28.57 25.86 -2.48
CA GLU A 353 -29.02 26.15 -1.10
C GLU A 353 -27.88 25.96 -0.06
N GLN A 354 -27.48 27.09 0.53
CA GLN A 354 -27.20 27.37 1.95
C GLN A 354 -26.58 26.29 2.87
N ASP A 355 -25.30 26.51 3.19
CA ASP A 355 -24.68 26.55 4.54
C ASP A 355 -25.37 25.79 5.71
N GLU A 356 -24.98 24.53 5.96
CA GLU A 356 -24.90 23.93 7.31
C GLU A 356 -23.79 22.86 7.36
N SER A 357 -22.61 23.18 7.91
CA SER A 357 -21.54 22.19 8.14
C SER A 357 -21.92 21.22 9.27
N GLY A 358 -22.21 19.97 8.90
CA GLY A 358 -22.53 18.89 9.82
C GLY A 358 -21.32 18.38 10.62
N PHE A 359 -21.58 17.63 11.70
CA PHE A 359 -20.52 16.97 12.48
C PHE A 359 -19.75 15.90 11.69
N LEU A 360 -20.38 15.31 10.68
CA LEU A 360 -19.79 14.33 9.77
C LEU A 360 -19.89 14.85 8.35
N GLU A 361 -18.77 14.81 7.64
CA GLU A 361 -18.79 14.89 6.18
C GLU A 361 -19.18 13.52 5.62
N VAL A 362 -20.14 13.50 4.70
CA VAL A 362 -20.79 12.28 4.22
C VAL A 362 -20.54 12.11 2.72
N HIS A 363 -20.00 10.96 2.31
CA HIS A 363 -19.82 10.64 0.90
C HIS A 363 -20.11 9.16 0.61
N PRO A 364 -20.86 8.82 -0.46
CA PRO A 364 -21.54 9.72 -1.39
C PRO A 364 -22.85 10.27 -0.83
N HIS A 365 -23.29 11.43 -1.32
CA HIS A 365 -24.62 11.98 -1.02
C HIS A 365 -25.75 11.23 -1.75
N GLN A 366 -25.40 10.52 -2.83
CA GLN A 366 -26.28 9.63 -3.57
C GLN A 366 -25.82 8.17 -3.35
N LEU A 367 -26.63 7.38 -2.64
CA LEU A 367 -26.40 5.98 -2.32
C LEU A 367 -26.93 5.10 -3.46
N ARG A 368 -26.06 4.54 -4.28
CA ARG A 368 -26.47 3.71 -5.42
C ARG A 368 -26.52 2.24 -5.02
N PHE A 369 -27.68 1.63 -5.18
CA PHE A 369 -27.92 0.22 -4.94
C PHE A 369 -28.20 -0.50 -6.26
N PRO A 370 -27.51 -1.63 -6.56
CA PRO A 370 -27.83 -2.44 -7.71
C PRO A 370 -29.21 -3.11 -7.59
N PHE A 371 -29.83 -3.48 -8.72
CA PHE A 371 -31.09 -4.22 -8.75
C PHE A 371 -30.94 -5.64 -8.16
N PHE A 372 -31.87 -6.05 -7.28
CA PHE A 372 -31.93 -7.41 -6.74
C PHE A 372 -33.36 -7.96 -6.61
N GLU A 373 -33.55 -9.28 -6.77
CA GLU A 373 -34.89 -9.91 -6.73
C GLU A 373 -35.21 -10.56 -5.38
N LEU A 374 -34.22 -11.08 -4.65
CA LEU A 374 -34.43 -11.94 -3.47
C LEU A 374 -33.41 -11.73 -2.34
N ASN A 375 -32.37 -10.89 -2.51
CA ASN A 375 -31.25 -10.73 -1.55
C ASN A 375 -30.70 -9.31 -1.51
N LYS A 376 -30.21 -8.89 -0.33
CA LYS A 376 -29.90 -7.50 0.00
C LYS A 376 -28.83 -6.85 -0.90
N ALA A 377 -29.02 -5.59 -1.33
CA ALA A 377 -27.96 -4.78 -1.96
C ALA A 377 -27.15 -4.03 -0.91
N ILE A 378 -25.92 -3.62 -1.22
CA ILE A 378 -25.07 -2.84 -0.32
C ILE A 378 -24.52 -1.58 -1.01
N CYS A 379 -24.35 -0.50 -0.26
CA CYS A 379 -23.73 0.74 -0.71
C CYS A 379 -22.72 1.21 0.34
N PRO A 380 -21.48 1.58 -0.05
CA PRO A 380 -20.54 2.18 0.89
C PRO A 380 -21.01 3.59 1.27
N LEU A 381 -20.75 3.95 2.52
CA LEU A 381 -20.96 5.26 3.10
C LEU A 381 -19.71 5.65 3.89
N LEU A 382 -18.99 6.63 3.39
CA LEU A 382 -17.84 7.23 4.03
C LEU A 382 -18.32 8.33 4.97
N LEU A 383 -17.93 8.22 6.23
CA LEU A 383 -18.17 9.23 7.25
C LEU A 383 -16.83 9.73 7.76
N SER A 384 -16.57 11.02 7.53
CA SER A 384 -15.38 11.71 8.01
C SER A 384 -15.74 12.58 9.20
N ASN A 385 -15.13 12.29 10.35
CA ASN A 385 -15.24 13.12 11.54
C ASN A 385 -14.02 14.05 11.61
N SER A 386 -14.24 15.34 11.33
CA SER A 386 -13.24 16.38 11.45
C SER A 386 -13.18 17.02 12.85
N THR A 387 -14.08 16.61 13.76
CA THR A 387 -14.16 17.12 15.13
C THR A 387 -13.15 16.44 16.06
N GLU A 388 -12.93 17.04 17.23
CA GLU A 388 -12.06 16.51 18.29
C GLU A 388 -12.75 15.45 19.18
N ASP A 389 -14.06 15.26 19.00
CA ASP A 389 -14.88 14.37 19.83
C ASP A 389 -15.34 13.15 19.04
N ASN A 390 -15.71 12.08 19.74
CA ASN A 390 -16.39 10.95 19.11
C ASN A 390 -17.76 11.42 18.59
N VAL A 391 -18.10 11.11 17.34
CA VAL A 391 -19.41 11.44 16.77
C VAL A 391 -20.22 10.17 16.57
N ALA A 392 -21.33 10.04 17.30
CA ALA A 392 -22.29 8.98 17.09
C ALA A 392 -23.18 9.31 15.89
N PHE A 393 -23.56 8.31 15.11
CA PHE A 393 -24.50 8.46 14.02
C PHE A 393 -25.50 7.32 13.94
N ARG A 394 -26.65 7.60 13.33
CA ARG A 394 -27.64 6.60 12.92
C ARG A 394 -28.20 6.98 11.56
N ILE A 395 -28.56 5.96 10.79
CA ILE A 395 -29.25 6.11 9.51
C ILE A 395 -30.70 5.68 9.65
N LEU A 396 -31.60 6.55 9.21
CA LEU A 396 -33.05 6.39 9.25
C LEU A 396 -33.62 6.51 7.84
N SER A 397 -34.72 5.80 7.60
CA SER A 397 -35.47 5.87 6.36
C SER A 397 -36.94 6.05 6.69
N GLU A 398 -37.47 7.28 6.66
CA GLU A 398 -38.80 7.60 7.20
C GLU A 398 -39.94 6.82 6.53
N ASN A 399 -39.85 6.56 5.23
CA ASN A 399 -40.90 5.90 4.45
C ASN A 399 -40.55 4.47 4.00
N HIS A 400 -39.29 4.05 4.16
CA HIS A 400 -38.75 2.78 3.66
C HIS A 400 -37.90 2.06 4.73
N MET A 401 -38.38 2.03 5.97
CA MET A 401 -37.70 1.39 7.12
C MET A 401 -37.45 -0.11 6.90
N GLU A 402 -38.32 -0.80 6.16
CA GLU A 402 -38.18 -2.24 5.93
C GLU A 402 -37.14 -2.57 4.85
N GLU A 403 -36.85 -1.62 3.97
CA GLU A 403 -35.95 -1.77 2.84
C GLU A 403 -34.49 -1.55 3.20
N LEU A 404 -34.13 -0.84 4.28
CA LEU A 404 -32.74 -0.62 4.70
C LEU A 404 -32.39 -1.25 6.07
N SER A 405 -31.11 -1.57 6.26
CA SER A 405 -30.57 -1.95 7.56
C SER A 405 -30.48 -0.73 8.47
N GLU A 406 -30.89 -0.92 9.72
CA GLU A 406 -30.53 0.00 10.78
C GLU A 406 -29.01 -0.04 10.90
N LEU A 407 -28.38 1.10 10.60
CA LEU A 407 -26.94 1.28 10.71
C LEU A 407 -26.71 2.42 11.69
N SER A 408 -26.00 2.13 12.77
CA SER A 408 -25.54 3.11 13.75
C SER A 408 -24.13 2.78 14.19
N GLY A 409 -23.38 3.79 14.59
CA GLY A 409 -22.01 3.61 15.06
C GLY A 409 -21.41 4.89 15.61
N VAL A 410 -20.12 4.83 15.93
CA VAL A 410 -19.34 5.97 16.41
C VAL A 410 -18.13 6.15 15.50
N VAL A 411 -17.92 7.37 15.01
CA VAL A 411 -16.76 7.77 14.22
C VAL A 411 -15.77 8.49 15.16
N PRO A 412 -14.57 7.94 15.38
CA PRO A 412 -13.55 8.55 16.23
C PRO A 412 -13.09 9.94 15.75
N PRO A 413 -12.56 10.78 16.65
CA PRO A 413 -12.02 12.09 16.30
C PRO A 413 -11.00 12.01 15.16
N ARG A 414 -11.05 12.99 14.26
CA ARG A 414 -10.08 13.16 13.16
C ARG A 414 -9.88 11.90 12.31
N SER A 415 -10.93 11.10 12.13
CA SER A 415 -10.88 9.82 11.43
C SER A 415 -11.96 9.72 10.36
N THR A 416 -11.67 8.92 9.34
CA THR A 416 -12.61 8.58 8.28
C THR A 416 -12.87 7.09 8.35
N GLN A 417 -14.14 6.72 8.42
CA GLN A 417 -14.56 5.32 8.43
C GLN A 417 -15.53 5.04 7.28
N THR A 418 -15.36 3.88 6.65
CA THR A 418 -16.31 3.36 5.67
C THR A 418 -17.29 2.42 6.37
N TYR A 419 -18.58 2.72 6.23
CA TYR A 419 -19.67 1.84 6.62
C TYR A 419 -20.39 1.34 5.37
N TRP A 420 -21.11 0.22 5.49
CA TRP A 420 -21.89 -0.33 4.39
C TRP A 420 -23.37 -0.33 4.76
N LEU A 421 -24.15 0.43 4.00
CA LEU A 421 -25.59 0.43 4.08
C LEU A 421 -26.13 -0.79 3.35
N VAL A 422 -27.01 -1.56 3.98
CA VAL A 422 -27.58 -2.77 3.40
C VAL A 422 -29.06 -2.55 3.08
N MET A 423 -29.44 -2.62 1.80
CA MET A 423 -30.82 -2.63 1.35
C MET A 423 -31.42 -4.04 1.49
N LYS A 424 -32.17 -4.28 2.56
CA LYS A 424 -32.83 -5.55 2.93
C LYS A 424 -33.85 -6.04 1.90
N LYS A 425 -34.60 -5.15 1.26
CA LYS A 425 -35.69 -5.48 0.32
C LYS A 425 -35.66 -4.51 -0.87
N GLN A 426 -35.95 -5.03 -2.07
CA GLN A 426 -36.02 -4.20 -3.26
C GLN A 426 -37.23 -3.26 -3.09
N PRO A 427 -37.07 -1.95 -3.34
CA PRO A 427 -38.18 -1.02 -3.35
C PRO A 427 -39.25 -1.47 -4.36
N PRO A 428 -40.53 -1.09 -4.16
CA PRO A 428 -41.57 -1.34 -5.14
C PRO A 428 -41.13 -0.86 -6.54
N ALA A 429 -41.57 -1.54 -7.60
CA ALA A 429 -41.13 -1.26 -8.98
C ALA A 429 -41.35 0.20 -9.46
N ASN A 430 -42.14 0.98 -8.72
CA ASN A 430 -42.45 2.38 -9.01
C ASN A 430 -41.55 3.36 -8.24
N THR A 431 -40.61 2.87 -7.42
CA THR A 431 -39.73 3.65 -6.56
C THR A 431 -38.28 3.41 -6.99
N SER A 432 -37.78 4.25 -7.90
CA SER A 432 -36.37 4.22 -8.30
C SER A 432 -35.46 4.95 -7.32
N GLU A 433 -36.01 5.91 -6.57
CA GLU A 433 -35.28 6.78 -5.65
C GLU A 433 -36.07 7.06 -4.37
N PHE A 434 -35.39 7.14 -3.23
CA PHE A 434 -35.98 7.55 -1.96
C PHE A 434 -34.96 8.20 -1.01
N ALA A 435 -35.44 9.03 -0.08
CA ALA A 435 -34.61 9.76 0.86
C ALA A 435 -34.19 8.91 2.07
N VAL A 436 -32.95 9.07 2.50
CA VAL A 436 -32.34 8.41 3.67
C VAL A 436 -31.73 9.50 4.55
N THR A 437 -32.08 9.55 5.82
CA THR A 437 -31.61 10.59 6.75
C THR A 437 -30.51 10.03 7.64
N LEU A 438 -29.32 10.64 7.59
CA LEU A 438 -28.25 10.40 8.56
C LEU A 438 -28.37 11.42 9.69
N GLU A 439 -28.54 10.94 10.91
CA GLU A 439 -28.53 11.75 12.12
C GLU A 439 -27.19 11.57 12.83
N SER A 440 -26.60 12.66 13.31
CA SER A 440 -25.31 12.65 14.02
C SER A 440 -25.28 13.59 15.22
N CYS A 441 -24.53 13.21 16.26
CA CYS A 441 -24.29 14.04 17.44
C CYS A 441 -22.96 13.68 18.13
N ILE A 442 -22.44 14.59 18.96
CA ILE A 442 -21.26 14.34 19.80
C ILE A 442 -21.59 13.30 20.88
N ALA A 443 -20.75 12.27 21.02
CA ALA A 443 -20.85 11.22 22.01
C ALA A 443 -20.01 11.56 23.26
N HIS A 444 -20.62 11.55 24.46
CA HIS A 444 -19.92 11.80 25.72
C HIS A 444 -19.07 10.61 26.18
N GLU A 445 -18.06 10.89 27.02
CA GLU A 445 -16.89 10.06 27.37
C GLU A 445 -17.16 8.62 27.88
N ASP A 446 -18.39 8.24 28.21
CA ASP A 446 -18.70 6.92 28.80
C ASP A 446 -18.98 5.79 27.78
N ILE A 447 -18.92 6.05 26.47
CA ILE A 447 -19.26 5.05 25.41
C ILE A 447 -18.00 4.37 24.83
N ALA A 448 -16.81 4.62 25.41
CA ALA A 448 -15.53 4.15 24.86
C ALA A 448 -15.30 2.63 24.91
N ASP A 449 -16.13 1.86 25.61
CA ASP A 449 -15.97 0.39 25.74
C ASP A 449 -17.07 -0.39 24.99
N GLY A 450 -16.77 -0.74 23.73
CA GLY A 450 -16.85 -2.11 23.23
C GLY A 450 -18.18 -2.86 23.10
N ASP A 451 -19.34 -2.33 23.48
CA ASP A 451 -20.63 -3.04 23.35
C ASP A 451 -21.61 -2.34 22.37
N ASP A 452 -21.74 -2.90 21.17
CA ASP A 452 -22.68 -2.50 20.10
C ASP A 452 -24.17 -2.59 20.52
N GLN A 453 -24.48 -3.16 21.69
CA GLN A 453 -25.86 -3.45 22.13
C GLN A 453 -26.62 -2.24 22.70
N PHE A 454 -25.95 -1.11 23.00
CA PHE A 454 -26.56 0.03 23.71
C PHE A 454 -26.82 1.29 22.86
N LEU A 455 -26.47 1.31 21.57
CA LEU A 455 -26.60 2.53 20.73
C LEU A 455 -28.03 3.03 20.42
N PRO A 456 -29.09 2.21 20.40
CA PRO A 456 -30.45 2.70 20.18
C PRO A 456 -30.89 3.74 21.23
N GLU A 457 -30.51 3.53 22.49
CA GLU A 457 -30.92 4.33 23.65
C GLU A 457 -30.09 5.62 23.82
N VAL A 458 -28.83 5.65 23.35
CA VAL A 458 -27.94 6.83 23.47
C VAL A 458 -28.47 8.04 22.70
N LEU A 459 -29.07 7.83 21.52
CA LEU A 459 -29.68 8.91 20.74
C LEU A 459 -31.08 9.30 21.26
N GLU A 460 -31.77 8.42 21.98
CA GLU A 460 -33.05 8.75 22.64
C GLU A 460 -32.84 9.53 23.96
N LEU A 461 -31.66 9.41 24.57
CA LEU A 461 -31.29 10.10 25.81
C LEU A 461 -30.82 11.55 25.62
N THR A 462 -30.73 12.06 24.38
CA THR A 462 -30.34 13.45 24.13
C THR A 462 -31.49 14.44 24.34
N GLN A 463 -31.99 14.55 25.57
CA GLN A 463 -32.69 15.76 26.00
C GLN A 463 -31.65 16.88 26.22
N GLY A 464 -31.14 17.46 25.13
CA GLY A 464 -30.29 18.66 25.19
C GLY A 464 -29.21 18.86 24.11
N ASN A 465 -28.84 17.82 23.34
CA ASN A 465 -27.79 17.94 22.32
C ASN A 465 -28.34 18.30 20.93
N LYS A 466 -27.63 19.16 20.19
CA LYS A 466 -27.96 19.51 18.80
C LYS A 466 -27.70 18.28 17.92
N VAL A 467 -28.75 17.70 17.33
CA VAL A 467 -28.65 16.60 16.36
C VAL A 467 -28.56 17.21 14.98
N HIS A 468 -27.53 16.86 14.21
CA HIS A 468 -27.40 17.28 12.82
C HIS A 468 -27.94 16.20 11.90
N LYS A 469 -28.74 16.60 10.90
CA LYS A 469 -29.39 15.69 9.96
C LYS A 469 -28.91 15.97 8.54
N VAL A 470 -28.43 14.94 7.85
CA VAL A 470 -28.04 14.99 6.44
C VAL A 470 -28.98 14.08 5.66
N THR A 471 -29.66 14.62 4.65
CA THR A 471 -30.49 13.82 3.75
C THR A 471 -29.67 13.32 2.57
N LEU A 472 -29.58 12.00 2.44
CA LEU A 472 -28.95 11.28 1.35
C LEU A 472 -30.02 10.73 0.41
N MET A 473 -29.67 10.53 -0.86
CA MET A 473 -30.58 10.00 -1.87
C MET A 473 -30.22 8.56 -2.20
N ALA A 474 -31.05 7.59 -1.83
CA ALA A 474 -30.90 6.21 -2.27
C ALA A 474 -31.48 6.03 -3.68
N VAL A 475 -30.67 5.53 -4.61
CA VAL A 475 -31.05 5.27 -6.00
C VAL A 475 -30.86 3.79 -6.30
N THR A 476 -31.87 3.16 -6.88
CA THR A 476 -31.79 1.77 -7.33
C THR A 476 -31.59 1.70 -8.84
N SER A 477 -30.61 0.90 -9.30
CA SER A 477 -30.36 0.75 -10.73
C SER A 477 -31.48 -0.04 -11.41
N GLU A 478 -31.80 0.26 -12.68
CA GLU A 478 -32.60 -0.63 -13.52
C GLU A 478 -31.83 -1.91 -13.89
N ARG A 479 -32.58 -2.93 -14.35
CA ARG A 479 -32.15 -4.29 -14.70
C ARG A 479 -31.11 -4.29 -15.85
N THR A 480 -29.88 -3.88 -15.59
CA THR A 480 -28.81 -3.81 -16.58
C THR A 480 -28.00 -5.12 -16.57
N ARG A 481 -27.93 -5.77 -17.74
CA ARG A 481 -27.10 -6.96 -17.97
C ARG A 481 -25.62 -6.55 -18.03
N SER A 482 -24.85 -6.69 -16.94
CA SER A 482 -23.39 -6.50 -16.99
C SER A 482 -22.64 -7.82 -16.73
N GLY A 483 -21.65 -8.10 -17.59
CA GLY A 483 -20.71 -9.24 -17.50
C GLY A 483 -21.27 -10.60 -17.94
N VAL A 484 -20.56 -11.33 -18.83
CA VAL A 484 -20.93 -12.72 -19.17
C VAL A 484 -20.62 -13.63 -17.98
N THR A 485 -21.61 -13.84 -17.13
CA THR A 485 -21.57 -14.75 -15.98
C THR A 485 -21.86 -16.18 -16.45
N LYS A 486 -20.91 -17.13 -16.30
CA LYS A 486 -21.10 -18.53 -16.70
C LYS A 486 -21.22 -19.43 -15.47
N VAL A 487 -22.43 -19.93 -15.20
CA VAL A 487 -22.62 -21.03 -14.23
C VAL A 487 -22.11 -22.31 -14.89
N ILE A 488 -21.08 -22.93 -14.31
CA ILE A 488 -20.43 -24.13 -14.88
C ILE A 488 -21.16 -25.39 -14.41
N TYR A 489 -21.49 -25.43 -13.12
CA TYR A 489 -22.10 -26.58 -12.49
C TYR A 489 -23.15 -26.12 -11.48
N ARG A 490 -24.34 -26.72 -11.54
CA ARG A 490 -25.39 -26.55 -10.54
C ARG A 490 -25.78 -27.92 -10.01
N VAL A 491 -25.84 -28.04 -8.70
CA VAL A 491 -26.46 -29.19 -8.03
C VAL A 491 -27.97 -28.99 -8.14
N ASP A 492 -28.66 -29.92 -8.79
CA ASP A 492 -30.13 -29.87 -8.87
C ASP A 492 -30.74 -29.86 -7.45
N ALA A 493 -31.74 -29.02 -7.22
CA ALA A 493 -32.39 -28.86 -5.91
C ALA A 493 -33.04 -30.15 -5.38
N ALA A 494 -33.28 -31.13 -6.26
CA ALA A 494 -33.80 -32.46 -5.92
C ALA A 494 -32.69 -33.45 -5.45
N VAL A 495 -31.42 -33.07 -5.54
CA VAL A 495 -30.29 -33.91 -5.13
C VAL A 495 -30.07 -33.75 -3.63
N PRO A 496 -29.91 -34.85 -2.86
CA PRO A 496 -29.68 -34.78 -1.42
C PRO A 496 -28.48 -33.90 -1.06
N VAL A 497 -28.56 -33.25 0.10
CA VAL A 497 -27.54 -32.34 0.68
C VAL A 497 -26.12 -32.97 0.70
N ASP A 498 -26.09 -34.28 0.66
CA ASP A 498 -24.92 -35.14 0.62
C ASP A 498 -24.03 -35.01 -0.64
N HIS A 499 -24.49 -34.35 -1.71
CA HIS A 499 -23.72 -34.12 -2.94
C HIS A 499 -23.13 -32.71 -3.06
N HIS A 500 -23.38 -31.86 -2.07
CA HIS A 500 -22.86 -30.49 -2.04
C HIS A 500 -21.34 -30.44 -2.00
N LEU A 501 -20.82 -29.35 -2.55
CA LEU A 501 -19.40 -29.10 -2.62
C LEU A 501 -18.85 -28.71 -1.25
N THR A 502 -17.56 -28.93 -1.06
CA THR A 502 -16.85 -28.59 0.17
C THR A 502 -15.62 -27.73 -0.08
N GLN A 503 -14.91 -27.96 -1.20
CA GLN A 503 -13.81 -27.15 -1.68
C GLN A 503 -13.61 -27.36 -3.19
N ILE A 504 -13.08 -26.34 -3.86
CA ILE A 504 -12.63 -26.42 -5.26
C ILE A 504 -11.15 -26.08 -5.44
N ASP A 505 -10.58 -26.49 -6.57
CA ASP A 505 -9.25 -26.10 -7.06
C ASP A 505 -9.25 -26.01 -8.60
N VAL A 506 -8.43 -25.13 -9.17
CA VAL A 506 -8.34 -24.95 -10.63
C VAL A 506 -7.02 -25.51 -11.14
N HIS A 507 -7.07 -26.26 -12.23
CA HIS A 507 -5.87 -26.79 -12.86
C HIS A 507 -5.09 -25.64 -13.54
N PRO A 508 -3.75 -25.57 -13.40
CA PRO A 508 -2.98 -24.42 -13.87
C PRO A 508 -2.92 -24.28 -15.39
N THR A 509 -3.05 -25.37 -16.16
CA THR A 509 -2.94 -25.37 -17.63
C THR A 509 -4.20 -25.86 -18.34
N GLU A 510 -4.72 -27.03 -17.95
CA GLU A 510 -5.98 -27.56 -18.48
C GLU A 510 -7.21 -26.78 -18.00
N PRO A 511 -8.31 -26.75 -18.79
CA PRO A 511 -9.52 -26.05 -18.43
C PRO A 511 -10.37 -26.79 -17.40
N TRP A 512 -9.76 -27.25 -16.31
CA TRP A 512 -10.35 -28.18 -15.36
C TRP A 512 -10.51 -27.59 -13.95
N ILE A 513 -11.64 -27.92 -13.32
CA ILE A 513 -11.94 -27.60 -11.92
C ILE A 513 -12.11 -28.91 -11.16
N LEU A 514 -11.29 -29.08 -10.13
CA LEU A 514 -11.40 -30.15 -9.14
C LEU A 514 -12.37 -29.71 -8.05
N ALA A 515 -13.27 -30.59 -7.65
CA ALA A 515 -14.26 -30.30 -6.62
C ALA A 515 -14.44 -31.50 -5.68
N SER A 516 -14.42 -31.27 -4.37
CA SER A 516 -14.75 -32.27 -3.35
C SER A 516 -16.19 -32.16 -2.86
N HIS A 517 -16.73 -33.28 -2.40
CA HIS A 517 -18.11 -33.42 -1.96
C HIS A 517 -18.24 -33.93 -0.52
N ARG A 518 -19.39 -33.67 0.12
CA ARG A 518 -19.68 -34.06 1.51
C ARG A 518 -19.69 -35.57 1.79
N ARG A 519 -20.03 -36.43 0.83
CA ARG A 519 -19.93 -37.91 0.98
C ARG A 519 -18.62 -38.49 0.44
N GLY A 520 -17.53 -37.75 0.61
CA GLY A 520 -16.19 -38.24 0.31
C GLY A 520 -15.89 -38.51 -1.16
N GLY A 521 -16.70 -37.91 -2.05
CA GLY A 521 -16.48 -37.97 -3.49
C GLY A 521 -15.62 -36.81 -3.99
N VAL A 522 -15.03 -37.00 -5.16
CA VAL A 522 -14.28 -35.97 -5.90
C VAL A 522 -14.73 -35.99 -7.36
N SER A 523 -14.83 -34.82 -7.98
CA SER A 523 -15.12 -34.67 -9.41
C SER A 523 -14.19 -33.67 -10.08
N ILE A 524 -13.96 -33.87 -11.38
CA ILE A 524 -13.22 -32.95 -12.25
C ILE A 524 -14.15 -32.52 -13.38
N TRP A 525 -14.27 -31.20 -13.57
CA TRP A 525 -15.15 -30.57 -14.54
C TRP A 525 -14.34 -29.78 -15.54
N ASN A 526 -14.64 -29.89 -16.83
CA ASN A 526 -14.11 -29.01 -17.85
C ASN A 526 -14.99 -27.76 -17.93
N TYR A 527 -14.45 -26.58 -17.64
CA TYR A 527 -15.24 -25.34 -17.62
C TYR A 527 -15.54 -24.76 -19.01
N GLU A 528 -14.79 -25.18 -20.03
CA GLU A 528 -15.05 -24.79 -21.42
C GLU A 528 -16.23 -25.59 -21.96
N THR A 529 -16.13 -26.93 -21.92
CA THR A 529 -17.15 -27.85 -22.44
C THR A 529 -18.34 -28.04 -21.52
N GLN A 530 -18.23 -27.66 -20.24
CA GLN A 530 -19.20 -27.95 -19.17
C GLN A 530 -19.43 -29.45 -18.91
N GLU A 531 -18.52 -30.30 -19.38
CA GLU A 531 -18.62 -31.74 -19.18
C GLU A 531 -17.81 -32.20 -17.96
N ARG A 532 -18.29 -33.26 -17.33
CA ARG A 532 -17.58 -33.89 -16.22
C ARG A 532 -16.54 -34.87 -16.76
N VAL A 533 -15.27 -34.53 -16.58
CA VAL A 533 -14.10 -35.34 -16.99
C VAL A 533 -13.97 -36.59 -16.12
N MET A 534 -14.16 -36.45 -14.81
CA MET A 534 -13.96 -37.54 -13.85
C MET A 534 -14.93 -37.43 -12.67
N ARG A 535 -15.34 -38.59 -12.13
CA ARG A 535 -16.06 -38.67 -10.85
C ARG A 535 -15.65 -39.93 -10.09
N LEU A 536 -15.17 -39.73 -8.87
CA LEU A 536 -14.87 -40.79 -7.93
C LEU A 536 -15.80 -40.64 -6.73
N LYS A 537 -16.73 -41.58 -6.55
CA LYS A 537 -17.81 -41.45 -5.54
C LYS A 537 -17.40 -41.90 -4.13
N ASN A 538 -16.34 -42.70 -4.01
CA ASN A 538 -16.05 -43.50 -2.81
C ASN A 538 -14.59 -43.38 -2.35
N LEU A 539 -13.95 -42.20 -2.40
CA LEU A 539 -12.62 -42.04 -1.77
C LEU A 539 -12.71 -42.22 -0.25
N ALA A 540 -13.75 -41.65 0.35
CA ALA A 540 -14.14 -41.92 1.74
C ALA A 540 -15.66 -42.15 1.81
N PRO A 541 -16.14 -43.40 1.71
CA PRO A 541 -17.56 -43.73 1.50
C PRO A 541 -18.53 -43.15 2.55
N THR A 542 -18.04 -42.82 3.74
CA THR A 542 -18.82 -42.31 4.87
C THR A 542 -18.41 -40.92 5.32
N ASP A 543 -17.32 -40.35 4.79
CA ASP A 543 -16.64 -39.23 5.41
C ASP A 543 -16.48 -38.03 4.47
N MET A 544 -16.61 -36.84 5.04
CA MET A 544 -16.51 -35.59 4.29
C MET A 544 -15.08 -35.35 3.80
N MET A 545 -14.92 -35.12 2.49
CA MET A 545 -13.70 -34.50 1.97
C MET A 545 -13.77 -33.02 2.31
N ARG A 546 -12.82 -32.50 3.09
CA ARG A 546 -12.78 -31.07 3.42
C ARG A 546 -11.90 -30.29 2.44
N SER A 547 -10.83 -30.92 1.95
CA SER A 547 -9.85 -30.23 1.11
C SER A 547 -9.42 -30.99 -0.12
N VAL A 548 -9.13 -30.25 -1.21
CA VAL A 548 -8.63 -30.78 -2.48
C VAL A 548 -7.62 -29.85 -3.15
N LYS A 549 -6.63 -30.44 -3.82
CA LYS A 549 -5.61 -29.75 -4.61
C LYS A 549 -5.10 -30.59 -5.78
N PHE A 550 -4.81 -29.95 -6.91
CA PHE A 550 -4.05 -30.55 -8.01
C PHE A 550 -2.54 -30.60 -7.71
N ILE A 551 -1.89 -31.67 -8.15
CA ILE A 551 -0.45 -31.75 -8.41
C ILE A 551 -0.27 -31.93 -9.92
N ALA A 552 -0.47 -30.84 -10.66
CA ALA A 552 -0.49 -30.85 -12.12
C ALA A 552 0.77 -31.47 -12.73
N ARG A 553 1.96 -31.17 -12.17
CA ARG A 553 3.26 -31.69 -12.63
C ARG A 553 3.42 -33.21 -12.53
N LYS A 554 2.59 -33.90 -11.75
CA LYS A 554 2.54 -35.37 -11.66
C LYS A 554 1.27 -35.96 -12.25
N ARG A 555 0.36 -35.11 -12.75
CA ARG A 555 -1.00 -35.48 -13.17
C ARG A 555 -1.81 -36.17 -12.06
N TRP A 556 -1.64 -35.68 -10.83
CA TRP A 556 -2.34 -36.18 -9.65
C TRP A 556 -3.26 -35.13 -9.05
N PHE A 557 -4.20 -35.57 -8.23
CA PHE A 557 -4.87 -34.72 -7.27
C PHE A 557 -4.79 -35.36 -5.88
N MET A 558 -5.01 -34.52 -4.87
CA MET A 558 -5.08 -34.95 -3.49
C MET A 558 -6.39 -34.52 -2.86
N ALA A 559 -6.89 -35.33 -1.94
CA ALA A 559 -8.05 -35.02 -1.12
C ALA A 559 -7.78 -35.34 0.36
N GLY A 560 -8.14 -34.41 1.23
CA GLY A 560 -8.04 -34.53 2.68
C GLY A 560 -9.40 -34.79 3.32
N ASP A 561 -9.47 -35.80 4.20
CA ASP A 561 -10.72 -36.24 4.81
C ASP A 561 -10.91 -35.80 6.27
N PHE A 562 -12.10 -36.10 6.80
CA PHE A 562 -12.51 -35.78 8.16
C PHE A 562 -11.70 -36.50 9.24
N HIS A 563 -11.13 -37.68 8.94
CA HIS A 563 -10.36 -38.50 9.87
C HIS A 563 -8.85 -38.30 9.77
N GLY A 564 -8.42 -37.31 8.97
CA GLY A 564 -7.02 -36.95 8.82
C GLY A 564 -6.27 -37.73 7.75
N TRP A 565 -6.94 -38.53 6.92
CA TRP A 565 -6.28 -39.19 5.79
C TRP A 565 -6.14 -38.24 4.61
N ILE A 566 -5.02 -38.42 3.90
CA ILE A 566 -4.74 -37.77 2.63
C ILE A 566 -4.72 -38.87 1.57
N HIS A 567 -5.59 -38.70 0.59
CA HIS A 567 -5.78 -39.60 -0.55
C HIS A 567 -5.14 -38.96 -1.77
N VAL A 568 -4.32 -39.70 -2.51
CA VAL A 568 -3.62 -39.21 -3.70
C VAL A 568 -3.97 -40.12 -4.87
N HIS A 569 -4.48 -39.53 -5.95
CA HIS A 569 -4.97 -40.27 -7.11
C HIS A 569 -4.42 -39.69 -8.41
N SER A 570 -4.24 -40.57 -9.40
CA SER A 570 -3.93 -40.15 -10.75
C SER A 570 -5.22 -39.82 -11.49
N PHE A 571 -5.31 -38.62 -12.04
CA PHE A 571 -6.40 -38.31 -12.96
C PHE A 571 -6.09 -38.78 -14.40
N ALA A 572 -4.87 -39.22 -14.69
CA ALA A 572 -4.50 -39.78 -15.98
C ALA A 572 -4.85 -41.27 -16.08
N MET A 573 -4.58 -42.03 -15.02
CA MET A 573 -4.83 -43.48 -14.97
C MET A 573 -6.11 -43.85 -14.20
N ASN A 574 -6.72 -42.88 -13.51
CA ASN A 574 -7.92 -43.06 -12.68
C ASN A 574 -7.75 -44.11 -11.58
N ASP A 575 -6.56 -44.18 -10.99
CA ASP A 575 -6.17 -45.12 -9.94
C ASP A 575 -5.70 -44.39 -8.66
N GLU A 576 -5.66 -45.12 -7.54
CA GLU A 576 -5.09 -44.65 -6.28
C GLU A 576 -3.56 -44.77 -6.34
N VAL A 577 -2.87 -43.63 -6.19
CA VAL A 577 -1.40 -43.60 -6.11
C VAL A 577 -0.96 -43.98 -4.71
N THR A 578 -1.58 -43.38 -3.70
CA THR A 578 -1.33 -43.70 -2.29
C THR A 578 -2.44 -43.15 -1.41
N LYS A 579 -2.57 -43.73 -0.23
CA LYS A 579 -3.40 -43.22 0.86
C LYS A 579 -2.63 -43.35 2.17
N PHE A 580 -2.55 -42.27 2.94
CA PHE A 580 -1.82 -42.26 4.21
C PHE A 580 -2.48 -41.37 5.25
N LYS A 581 -2.29 -41.70 6.53
CA LYS A 581 -2.81 -40.89 7.63
C LYS A 581 -1.90 -39.69 7.85
N GLY A 582 -2.39 -38.50 7.48
CA GLY A 582 -1.65 -37.25 7.60
C GLY A 582 -1.79 -36.63 8.99
N HIS A 583 -2.99 -36.56 9.51
CA HIS A 583 -3.34 -35.88 10.77
C HIS A 583 -4.21 -36.75 11.68
N ASP A 584 -4.34 -36.32 12.94
CA ASP A 584 -5.20 -36.98 13.93
C ASP A 584 -6.63 -36.39 13.96
N GLY A 585 -6.92 -35.44 13.06
CA GLY A 585 -8.24 -34.88 12.82
C GLY A 585 -8.36 -34.34 11.40
N VAL A 586 -9.48 -33.68 11.11
CA VAL A 586 -9.85 -33.13 9.79
C VAL A 586 -8.69 -32.40 9.10
N VAL A 587 -8.42 -32.74 7.84
CA VAL A 587 -7.44 -32.00 7.00
C VAL A 587 -8.13 -30.79 6.38
N ILE A 588 -7.88 -29.60 6.92
CA ILE A 588 -8.61 -28.37 6.58
C ILE A 588 -8.09 -27.76 5.27
N SER A 589 -6.78 -27.67 5.10
CA SER A 589 -6.17 -27.06 3.92
C SER A 589 -4.98 -27.88 3.42
N LEU A 590 -4.84 -27.94 2.10
CA LEU A 590 -3.73 -28.56 1.38
C LEU A 590 -3.15 -27.50 0.45
N VAL A 591 -1.82 -27.42 0.38
CA VAL A 591 -1.11 -26.63 -0.64
C VAL A 591 0.11 -27.37 -1.15
N VAL A 592 0.43 -27.19 -2.43
CA VAL A 592 1.54 -27.84 -3.11
C VAL A 592 2.64 -26.81 -3.32
N HIS A 593 3.87 -27.16 -2.97
CA HIS A 593 5.00 -26.28 -3.22
C HIS A 593 5.18 -26.08 -4.73
N PRO A 594 5.51 -24.87 -5.23
CA PRO A 594 5.56 -24.60 -6.67
C PRO A 594 6.59 -25.46 -7.42
N SER A 595 7.79 -25.65 -6.86
CA SER A 595 8.89 -26.41 -7.48
C SER A 595 9.16 -27.77 -6.81
N ASP A 596 9.58 -27.73 -5.55
CA ASP A 596 10.01 -28.90 -4.76
C ASP A 596 8.92 -29.96 -4.57
N PRO A 597 9.28 -31.24 -4.36
CA PRO A 597 8.32 -32.33 -4.21
C PRO A 597 7.61 -32.34 -2.84
N LEU A 598 7.08 -31.20 -2.42
CA LEU A 598 6.52 -30.96 -1.09
C LEU A 598 5.03 -30.60 -1.14
N VAL A 599 4.29 -31.19 -0.20
CA VAL A 599 2.90 -30.83 0.12
C VAL A 599 2.85 -30.37 1.55
N VAL A 600 2.10 -29.30 1.80
CA VAL A 600 1.79 -28.82 3.15
C VAL A 600 0.33 -29.09 3.44
N SER A 601 0.04 -29.66 4.61
CA SER A 601 -1.31 -29.86 5.12
C SER A 601 -1.50 -29.16 6.46
N SER A 602 -2.71 -28.62 6.68
CA SER A 602 -3.14 -28.06 7.96
C SER A 602 -4.36 -28.80 8.51
N SER A 603 -4.54 -28.78 9.83
CA SER A 603 -5.60 -29.56 10.49
C SER A 603 -6.13 -28.92 11.78
N VAL A 604 -7.30 -29.39 12.21
CA VAL A 604 -7.85 -29.19 13.55
C VAL A 604 -6.94 -29.72 14.66
N ASP A 605 -6.00 -30.62 14.34
CA ASP A 605 -5.02 -31.11 15.31
C ASP A 605 -3.99 -30.04 15.75
N ARG A 606 -4.12 -28.80 15.24
CA ARG A 606 -3.30 -27.61 15.52
C ARG A 606 -1.92 -27.61 14.85
N HIS A 607 -1.68 -28.55 13.95
CA HIS A 607 -0.39 -28.68 13.28
C HIS A 607 -0.46 -28.36 11.79
N ILE A 608 0.68 -27.89 11.30
CA ILE A 608 1.02 -27.88 9.88
C ILE A 608 2.07 -28.98 9.66
N LYS A 609 1.87 -29.84 8.66
CA LYS A 609 2.80 -30.93 8.32
C LYS A 609 3.25 -30.82 6.87
N LEU A 610 4.52 -31.13 6.63
CA LEU A 610 5.16 -31.12 5.32
C LEU A 610 5.47 -32.55 4.89
N TRP A 611 5.03 -32.91 3.70
CA TRP A 611 5.12 -34.26 3.14
C TRP A 611 5.95 -34.22 1.86
N ASN A 612 6.93 -35.12 1.76
CA ASN A 612 7.72 -35.27 0.54
C ASN A 612 7.31 -36.54 -0.20
N TRP A 613 6.76 -36.41 -1.40
CA TRP A 613 6.28 -37.57 -2.16
C TRP A 613 7.41 -38.38 -2.81
N GLU A 614 8.57 -37.79 -3.09
CA GLU A 614 9.74 -38.53 -3.59
C GLU A 614 10.41 -39.32 -2.47
N ALA A 615 10.27 -38.86 -1.22
CA ALA A 615 10.69 -39.59 -0.03
C ALA A 615 9.60 -40.58 0.47
N GLY A 616 8.68 -41.02 -0.40
CA GLY A 616 7.62 -41.98 -0.04
C GLY A 616 6.57 -41.40 0.90
N TRP A 617 6.17 -40.15 0.69
CA TRP A 617 5.18 -39.42 1.50
C TRP A 617 5.54 -39.34 2.99
N ARG A 618 6.84 -39.30 3.31
CA ARG A 618 7.30 -39.11 4.68
C ARG A 618 7.04 -37.68 5.14
N CYS A 619 6.61 -37.53 6.39
CA CYS A 619 6.52 -36.25 7.06
C CYS A 619 7.93 -35.72 7.31
N VAL A 620 8.34 -34.71 6.55
CA VAL A 620 9.65 -34.05 6.67
C VAL A 620 9.65 -33.10 7.86
N ARG A 621 8.50 -32.51 8.17
CA ARG A 621 8.39 -31.52 9.25
C ARG A 621 6.98 -31.47 9.84
N LYS A 622 6.93 -31.29 11.15
CA LYS A 622 5.71 -31.04 11.92
C LYS A 622 5.87 -29.72 12.68
N LEU A 623 5.03 -28.75 12.36
CA LEU A 623 4.98 -27.43 12.99
C LEU A 623 3.76 -27.37 13.90
N LYS A 624 3.94 -27.06 15.19
CA LYS A 624 2.84 -26.74 16.08
C LYS A 624 2.42 -25.30 15.81
N ALA A 625 1.46 -25.12 14.92
CA ALA A 625 1.27 -23.86 14.25
C ALA A 625 0.44 -22.88 15.09
N HIS A 626 -0.71 -23.31 15.59
CA HIS A 626 -1.68 -22.45 16.28
C HIS A 626 -2.09 -23.07 17.63
N LEU A 627 -2.68 -22.26 18.51
CA LEU A 627 -3.26 -22.75 19.77
C LEU A 627 -4.60 -23.47 19.55
N ASN A 628 -5.24 -23.18 18.42
CA ASN A 628 -6.51 -23.74 17.96
C ASN A 628 -6.39 -24.24 16.50
N ASN A 629 -7.51 -24.59 15.86
CA ASN A 629 -7.56 -25.09 14.49
C ASN A 629 -6.80 -24.20 13.50
N VAL A 630 -6.08 -24.84 12.56
CA VAL A 630 -5.38 -24.14 11.47
C VAL A 630 -6.27 -24.08 10.23
N GLU A 631 -7.01 -22.99 10.08
CA GLU A 631 -8.06 -22.83 9.07
C GLU A 631 -7.52 -22.74 7.64
N LYS A 632 -6.40 -22.06 7.43
CA LYS A 632 -5.85 -21.88 6.10
C LYS A 632 -4.32 -21.77 6.12
N VAL A 633 -3.71 -22.26 5.05
CA VAL A 633 -2.27 -22.20 4.81
C VAL A 633 -2.02 -21.93 3.33
N VAL A 634 -1.08 -21.02 3.01
CA VAL A 634 -0.75 -20.61 1.63
C VAL A 634 0.74 -20.33 1.49
N PHE A 635 1.32 -20.69 0.33
CA PHE A 635 2.69 -20.30 -0.01
C PHE A 635 2.76 -18.86 -0.47
N ASN A 636 3.85 -18.17 -0.14
CA ASN A 636 4.15 -16.89 -0.79
C ASN A 636 4.51 -17.18 -2.27
N PRO A 637 3.77 -16.61 -3.24
CA PRO A 637 4.02 -16.88 -4.66
C PRO A 637 5.37 -16.33 -5.17
N TRP A 638 5.98 -15.37 -4.47
CA TRP A 638 7.28 -14.78 -4.82
C TRP A 638 8.46 -15.33 -4.00
N ASP A 639 8.18 -15.92 -2.84
CA ASP A 639 9.17 -16.61 -2.01
C ASP A 639 8.64 -17.97 -1.60
N SER A 640 8.96 -18.99 -2.39
CA SER A 640 8.46 -20.35 -2.16
C SER A 640 8.93 -20.96 -0.84
N ASN A 641 9.94 -20.38 -0.18
CA ASN A 641 10.38 -20.82 1.14
C ASN A 641 9.54 -20.22 2.28
N CYS A 642 8.63 -19.29 2.00
CA CYS A 642 7.75 -18.65 2.96
C CYS A 642 6.29 -19.14 2.84
N LEU A 643 5.64 -19.26 3.99
CA LEU A 643 4.29 -19.79 4.15
C LEU A 643 3.52 -18.92 5.13
N ALA A 644 2.28 -18.55 4.81
CA ALA A 644 1.37 -17.91 5.78
C ALA A 644 0.34 -18.91 6.27
N SER A 645 -0.04 -18.80 7.55
CA SER A 645 -1.15 -19.54 8.13
C SER A 645 -1.98 -18.69 9.07
N VAL A 646 -3.27 -19.02 9.14
CA VAL A 646 -4.23 -18.43 10.07
C VAL A 646 -5.01 -19.52 10.79
N GLY A 647 -5.49 -19.19 11.99
CA GLY A 647 -6.28 -20.10 12.80
C GLY A 647 -7.28 -19.40 13.71
N MET A 648 -8.07 -20.19 14.42
CA MET A 648 -9.03 -19.74 15.43
C MET A 648 -8.37 -19.26 16.74
N ASP A 649 -7.07 -18.96 16.72
CA ASP A 649 -6.34 -18.35 17.84
C ASP A 649 -6.09 -16.85 17.62
N ASN A 650 -6.78 -16.25 16.64
CA ASN A 650 -6.68 -14.85 16.22
C ASN A 650 -5.34 -14.46 15.60
N MET A 651 -4.45 -15.42 15.35
CA MET A 651 -3.10 -15.13 14.92
C MET A 651 -2.92 -15.40 13.43
N LEU A 652 -2.27 -14.45 12.74
CA LEU A 652 -1.61 -14.65 11.46
C LEU A 652 -0.14 -14.98 11.71
N LYS A 653 0.36 -16.09 11.16
CA LYS A 653 1.75 -16.53 11.33
C LYS A 653 2.43 -16.73 9.98
N ILE A 654 3.62 -16.16 9.83
CA ILE A 654 4.47 -16.35 8.66
C ILE A 654 5.62 -17.28 9.05
N TRP A 655 5.85 -18.30 8.24
CA TRP A 655 6.81 -19.37 8.48
C TRP A 655 7.83 -19.41 7.35
N LYS A 656 9.08 -19.74 7.69
CA LYS A 656 10.03 -20.27 6.71
C LYS A 656 10.01 -21.79 6.79
N ILE A 657 9.92 -22.47 5.65
CA ILE A 657 9.92 -23.94 5.59
C ILE A 657 11.16 -24.52 6.28
N SER A 658 12.30 -23.82 6.21
CA SER A 658 13.54 -24.21 6.87
C SER A 658 13.55 -24.00 8.38
N SER A 659 12.64 -23.19 8.94
CA SER A 659 12.55 -22.88 10.37
C SER A 659 11.45 -23.69 11.10
N PRO A 660 11.67 -24.12 12.35
CA PRO A 660 10.61 -24.68 13.20
C PRO A 660 9.75 -23.60 13.88
N LEU A 661 10.22 -22.35 13.91
CA LEU A 661 9.53 -21.21 14.52
C LEU A 661 8.99 -20.26 13.45
N PRO A 662 7.86 -19.59 13.70
CA PRO A 662 7.36 -18.55 12.81
C PRO A 662 8.35 -17.38 12.79
N VAL A 663 8.52 -16.78 11.62
CA VAL A 663 9.31 -15.56 11.40
C VAL A 663 8.55 -14.33 11.91
N THR A 664 7.23 -14.31 11.68
CA THR A 664 6.35 -13.22 12.10
C THR A 664 5.08 -13.82 12.71
N VAL A 665 4.59 -13.19 13.78
CA VAL A 665 3.30 -13.47 14.41
C VAL A 665 2.58 -12.14 14.55
N LEU A 666 1.36 -12.06 14.01
CA LEU A 666 0.51 -10.87 14.01
C LEU A 666 -0.82 -11.23 14.66
N ASP A 667 -1.26 -10.39 15.60
CA ASP A 667 -2.58 -10.51 16.22
C ASP A 667 -3.61 -9.81 15.33
N CYS A 668 -4.66 -10.53 14.96
CA CYS A 668 -5.74 -10.05 14.11
C CYS A 668 -7.00 -9.70 14.91
N ASP A 669 -6.93 -9.64 16.24
CA ASP A 669 -8.00 -9.35 17.22
C ASP A 669 -9.15 -10.38 17.28
N GLU A 670 -9.37 -11.16 16.22
CA GLU A 670 -10.49 -12.09 16.07
C GLU A 670 -10.15 -13.29 15.15
N HIS A 671 -11.03 -14.30 15.16
CA HIS A 671 -10.83 -15.55 14.42
C HIS A 671 -10.77 -15.32 12.91
N GLN A 672 -9.65 -15.72 12.30
CA GLN A 672 -9.41 -15.62 10.87
C GLN A 672 -9.72 -16.96 10.19
N LEU A 673 -10.48 -16.91 9.08
CA LEU A 673 -10.90 -18.09 8.30
C LEU A 673 -10.07 -18.29 7.03
N THR A 674 -9.44 -17.22 6.54
CA THR A 674 -8.79 -17.19 5.23
C THR A 674 -7.60 -16.26 5.25
N VAL A 675 -6.60 -16.60 4.44
CA VAL A 675 -5.37 -15.84 4.26
C VAL A 675 -4.89 -16.02 2.83
N ASP A 676 -4.42 -14.95 2.21
CA ASP A 676 -3.79 -14.99 0.90
C ASP A 676 -2.74 -13.88 0.73
N TYR A 677 -1.81 -14.09 -0.19
CA TYR A 677 -0.80 -13.11 -0.57
C TYR A 677 -1.31 -12.24 -1.73
N PHE A 678 -1.07 -10.93 -1.63
CA PHE A 678 -1.48 -9.94 -2.61
C PHE A 678 -0.30 -9.03 -3.00
N HIS A 679 -0.27 -8.62 -4.27
CA HIS A 679 0.73 -7.68 -4.77
C HIS A 679 0.09 -6.82 -5.88
N PRO A 680 -0.16 -5.52 -5.63
CA PRO A 680 -0.80 -4.62 -6.59
C PRO A 680 0.12 -4.14 -7.73
N GLY A 681 1.36 -4.62 -7.78
CA GLY A 681 2.39 -4.11 -8.69
C GLY A 681 3.43 -3.27 -7.94
N GLY A 682 4.68 -3.27 -8.40
CA GLY A 682 5.81 -2.64 -7.71
C GLY A 682 6.61 -3.58 -6.80
N ASP A 683 7.03 -3.08 -5.63
CA ASP A 683 7.98 -3.75 -4.71
C ASP A 683 7.31 -4.15 -3.38
N ARG A 684 6.00 -3.94 -3.23
CA ARG A 684 5.26 -4.09 -1.96
C ARG A 684 4.40 -5.37 -1.97
N GLN A 685 4.62 -6.23 -0.96
CA GLN A 685 3.87 -7.47 -0.77
C GLN A 685 2.93 -7.30 0.41
N TYR A 686 1.68 -7.72 0.24
CA TYR A 686 0.65 -7.67 1.25
C TYR A 686 0.13 -9.07 1.57
N ILE A 687 -0.40 -9.24 2.77
CA ILE A 687 -1.21 -10.39 3.17
C ILE A 687 -2.61 -9.88 3.47
N VAL A 688 -3.62 -10.57 2.96
CA VAL A 688 -5.01 -10.29 3.29
C VAL A 688 -5.52 -11.41 4.19
N THR A 689 -6.17 -11.03 5.29
CA THR A 689 -6.87 -11.97 6.18
C THR A 689 -8.36 -11.64 6.21
N GLY A 690 -9.20 -12.68 6.32
CA GLY A 690 -10.63 -12.52 6.49
C GLY A 690 -11.13 -13.20 7.75
N SER A 691 -11.96 -12.51 8.51
CA SER A 691 -12.48 -12.98 9.79
C SER A 691 -13.88 -13.58 9.72
N VAL A 692 -14.27 -14.25 10.80
CA VAL A 692 -15.63 -14.79 11.00
C VAL A 692 -16.71 -13.71 11.13
N SER A 693 -16.33 -12.47 11.51
CA SER A 693 -17.25 -11.34 11.59
C SER A 693 -17.44 -10.64 10.23
N GLY A 694 -16.79 -11.15 9.18
CA GLY A 694 -16.81 -10.55 7.84
C GLY A 694 -15.86 -9.36 7.69
N LYS A 695 -14.97 -9.10 8.65
CA LYS A 695 -13.92 -8.07 8.51
C LYS A 695 -12.78 -8.61 7.66
N ALA A 696 -12.25 -7.78 6.76
CA ALA A 696 -11.01 -8.05 6.05
C ALA A 696 -9.92 -7.12 6.55
N ARG A 697 -8.71 -7.64 6.75
CA ARG A 697 -7.52 -6.84 7.10
C ARG A 697 -6.42 -7.06 6.08
N ILE A 698 -5.71 -5.98 5.77
CA ILE A 698 -4.58 -5.98 4.86
C ILE A 698 -3.34 -5.62 5.65
N TRP A 699 -2.34 -6.49 5.56
CA TRP A 699 -1.09 -6.43 6.29
C TRP A 699 0.06 -6.20 5.31
N ASP A 700 0.91 -5.24 5.59
CA ASP A 700 2.16 -5.07 4.85
C ASP A 700 3.20 -6.07 5.39
N VAL A 701 3.73 -6.92 4.50
CA VAL A 701 4.67 -8.00 4.87
C VAL A 701 6.03 -7.44 5.32
N LYS A 702 6.42 -6.25 4.85
CA LYS A 702 7.69 -5.62 5.21
C LYS A 702 7.60 -4.92 6.57
N THR A 703 6.53 -4.18 6.81
CA THR A 703 6.38 -3.40 8.06
C THR A 703 5.71 -4.20 9.18
N ASN A 704 5.05 -5.32 8.85
CA ASN A 704 4.26 -6.12 9.80
C ASN A 704 3.11 -5.33 10.45
N THR A 705 2.57 -4.31 9.76
CA THR A 705 1.47 -3.49 10.26
C THR A 705 0.19 -3.72 9.46
N CYS A 706 -0.95 -3.68 10.15
CA CYS A 706 -2.25 -3.59 9.49
C CYS A 706 -2.32 -2.20 8.83
N ILE A 707 -2.37 -2.16 7.51
CA ILE A 707 -2.46 -0.90 6.75
C ILE A 707 -3.91 -0.50 6.50
N ARG A 708 -4.84 -1.46 6.55
CA ARG A 708 -6.23 -1.24 6.22
C ARG A 708 -7.12 -2.29 6.87
N GLN A 709 -8.24 -1.84 7.41
CA GLN A 709 -9.33 -2.69 7.89
C GLN A 709 -10.60 -2.33 7.13
N ILE A 710 -11.31 -3.35 6.65
CA ILE A 710 -12.58 -3.23 5.95
C ILE A 710 -13.66 -3.80 6.87
N SER A 711 -14.55 -2.93 7.36
CA SER A 711 -15.63 -3.23 8.32
C SER A 711 -17.00 -2.76 7.79
N GLY A 712 -18.09 -3.36 8.29
CA GLY A 712 -19.48 -2.99 7.95
C GLY A 712 -20.31 -4.10 7.31
N LEU A 713 -19.83 -5.34 7.32
CA LEU A 713 -20.52 -6.52 6.79
C LEU A 713 -21.24 -7.31 7.92
N GLN A 714 -21.85 -6.61 8.88
CA GLN A 714 -22.52 -7.23 10.04
C GLN A 714 -23.81 -7.95 9.62
N THR A 715 -23.68 -9.26 9.36
CA THR A 715 -24.78 -10.23 9.52
C THR A 715 -24.24 -11.50 10.18
N ASP A 716 -25.07 -12.14 10.99
CA ASP A 716 -24.75 -13.37 11.71
C ASP A 716 -24.31 -14.49 10.73
N ASN A 717 -23.02 -14.88 10.75
CA ASN A 717 -22.36 -15.93 9.93
C ASN A 717 -21.75 -15.53 8.56
N SER A 718 -21.07 -14.39 8.43
CA SER A 718 -20.22 -14.08 7.25
C SER A 718 -18.95 -14.98 7.17
N ARG A 719 -18.65 -15.59 6.02
CA ARG A 719 -17.64 -16.68 5.93
C ARG A 719 -16.50 -16.62 4.90
N CYS A 720 -16.35 -15.62 4.01
CA CYS A 720 -15.09 -15.57 3.24
C CYS A 720 -14.66 -14.22 2.65
N VAL A 721 -13.33 -14.05 2.65
CA VAL A 721 -12.53 -13.03 1.97
C VAL A 721 -11.49 -13.77 1.10
N GLY A 722 -11.40 -13.46 -0.19
CA GLY A 722 -10.43 -14.05 -1.11
C GLY A 722 -9.72 -12.99 -1.93
N VAL A 723 -8.44 -13.19 -2.20
CA VAL A 723 -7.67 -12.31 -3.10
C VAL A 723 -7.59 -12.96 -4.46
N VAL A 724 -7.75 -12.20 -5.54
CA VAL A 724 -7.50 -12.69 -6.89
C VAL A 724 -6.29 -11.96 -7.48
N ARG A 725 -5.14 -12.66 -7.39
CA ARG A 725 -3.88 -12.67 -8.16
C ARG A 725 -3.34 -11.39 -8.90
N PRO A 726 -2.00 -11.33 -9.09
CA PRO A 726 -1.19 -10.09 -9.04
C PRO A 726 -1.19 -9.18 -10.29
N ASP A 727 -1.93 -9.54 -11.33
CA ASP A 727 -1.94 -8.79 -12.60
C ASP A 727 -3.14 -7.84 -12.69
N CYS A 728 -4.04 -7.93 -11.70
CA CYS A 728 -5.25 -7.14 -11.58
C CYS A 728 -5.45 -6.86 -10.09
N PRO A 729 -5.60 -5.60 -9.66
CA PRO A 729 -5.73 -5.22 -8.25
C PRO A 729 -7.11 -5.58 -7.69
N LEU A 730 -7.65 -6.78 -7.96
CA LEU A 730 -9.04 -7.14 -7.62
C LEU A 730 -9.08 -8.01 -6.35
N LEU A 731 -9.64 -7.45 -5.28
CA LEU A 731 -10.04 -8.14 -4.06
C LEU A 731 -11.45 -8.69 -4.23
N VAL A 732 -11.67 -9.96 -3.89
CA VAL A 732 -13.01 -10.58 -3.94
C VAL A 732 -13.51 -10.79 -2.52
N MET A 733 -14.54 -10.03 -2.15
CA MET A 733 -15.15 -10.10 -0.82
C MET A 733 -16.55 -10.67 -0.94
N THR A 734 -16.95 -11.57 -0.03
CA THR A 734 -18.28 -12.16 -0.12
C THR A 734 -19.02 -12.08 1.20
N LEU A 735 -20.25 -11.57 1.11
CA LEU A 735 -21.21 -11.49 2.20
C LEU A 735 -22.14 -12.71 2.13
N GLN A 736 -22.69 -13.11 3.28
CA GLN A 736 -23.65 -14.20 3.41
C GLN A 736 -24.84 -14.09 2.43
N GLY A 737 -25.22 -15.21 1.80
CA GLY A 737 -26.47 -15.31 1.01
C GLY A 737 -26.31 -15.22 -0.52
N ASN A 738 -25.28 -15.84 -1.09
CA ASN A 738 -25.00 -15.98 -2.54
C ASN A 738 -24.31 -14.78 -3.23
N VAL A 739 -24.14 -13.64 -2.55
CA VAL A 739 -23.63 -12.41 -3.17
C VAL A 739 -22.10 -12.36 -3.12
N THR A 740 -21.47 -12.40 -4.30
CA THR A 740 -20.02 -12.19 -4.45
C THR A 740 -19.74 -10.76 -4.86
N SER A 741 -19.06 -9.99 -4.01
CA SER A 741 -18.66 -8.61 -4.29
C SER A 741 -17.22 -8.55 -4.79
N LEU A 742 -17.00 -7.72 -5.81
CA LEU A 742 -15.70 -7.39 -6.37
C LEU A 742 -15.29 -6.00 -5.92
N TYR A 743 -14.05 -5.88 -5.48
CA TYR A 743 -13.47 -4.64 -5.01
C TYR A 743 -12.12 -4.42 -5.68
N ASN A 744 -11.89 -3.22 -6.18
CA ASN A 744 -10.61 -2.84 -6.77
C ASN A 744 -9.74 -2.15 -5.73
N PHE A 745 -8.57 -2.72 -5.48
CA PHE A 745 -7.57 -2.26 -4.53
C PHE A 745 -6.91 -0.95 -4.97
N ASP A 746 -6.67 -0.74 -6.27
CA ASP A 746 -5.97 0.46 -6.74
C ASP A 746 -6.89 1.68 -6.74
N THR A 747 -8.20 1.47 -6.99
CA THR A 747 -9.18 2.57 -7.09
C THR A 747 -10.05 2.74 -5.85
N ASP A 748 -9.89 1.87 -4.84
CA ASP A 748 -10.72 1.86 -3.63
C ASP A 748 -12.24 1.78 -3.92
N CYS A 749 -12.61 1.20 -5.06
CA CYS A 749 -13.98 1.17 -5.55
C CYS A 749 -14.59 -0.23 -5.46
N TYR A 750 -15.85 -0.26 -5.02
CA TYR A 750 -16.73 -1.39 -5.30
C TYR A 750 -16.97 -1.45 -6.82
N GLU A 751 -16.67 -2.59 -7.43
CA GLU A 751 -16.87 -2.76 -8.87
C GLU A 751 -18.23 -3.39 -9.18
N ASN A 752 -18.61 -4.45 -8.46
CA ASN A 752 -19.84 -5.19 -8.73
C ASN A 752 -20.20 -6.15 -7.60
N SER A 753 -21.47 -6.59 -7.53
CA SER A 753 -21.87 -7.73 -6.72
C SER A 753 -22.81 -8.64 -7.49
N ILE A 754 -22.50 -9.92 -7.51
CA ILE A 754 -23.24 -10.91 -8.31
C ILE A 754 -23.81 -11.99 -7.38
N ASP A 755 -25.12 -12.21 -7.48
CA ASP A 755 -25.81 -13.35 -6.89
C ASP A 755 -25.94 -14.49 -7.92
N PHE A 756 -25.24 -15.60 -7.66
CA PHE A 756 -25.27 -16.77 -8.54
C PHE A 756 -26.44 -17.72 -8.28
N LYS A 757 -27.19 -17.52 -7.19
CA LYS A 757 -28.27 -18.38 -6.69
C LYS A 757 -27.80 -19.83 -6.47
N LEU A 758 -26.59 -20.01 -5.93
CA LEU A 758 -25.94 -21.31 -5.71
C LEU A 758 -25.67 -21.65 -4.22
N GLY A 759 -26.18 -20.88 -3.27
CA GLY A 759 -25.98 -21.09 -1.83
C GLY A 759 -24.73 -20.41 -1.29
N ASP A 760 -24.27 -20.85 -0.11
CA ASP A 760 -23.11 -20.28 0.56
C ASP A 760 -21.83 -20.46 -0.26
N VAL A 761 -21.01 -19.40 -0.29
CA VAL A 761 -19.68 -19.46 -0.90
C VAL A 761 -18.74 -20.27 -0.01
N LEU A 762 -17.97 -21.16 -0.61
CA LEU A 762 -17.05 -22.06 0.06
C LEU A 762 -15.61 -21.58 -0.08
N ASN A 763 -15.20 -21.27 -1.30
CA ASN A 763 -13.86 -20.79 -1.64
C ASN A 763 -13.78 -20.22 -3.05
N PHE A 764 -12.68 -19.53 -3.33
CA PHE A 764 -12.33 -18.97 -4.63
C PHE A 764 -11.11 -19.68 -5.20
N ALA A 765 -10.96 -19.61 -6.52
CA ALA A 765 -9.75 -19.94 -7.25
C ALA A 765 -9.65 -19.05 -8.50
N TYR A 766 -8.44 -18.73 -8.92
CA TYR A 766 -8.21 -17.94 -10.13
C TYR A 766 -7.71 -18.82 -11.27
N ALA A 767 -8.38 -18.73 -12.42
CA ALA A 767 -7.97 -19.36 -13.67
C ALA A 767 -7.09 -18.37 -14.47
N GLU A 768 -5.78 -18.43 -14.23
CA GLU A 768 -4.78 -17.50 -14.78
C GLU A 768 -4.80 -17.42 -16.30
N GLY A 769 -4.87 -18.57 -16.99
CA GLY A 769 -4.87 -18.63 -18.45
C GLY A 769 -6.01 -17.88 -19.14
N ILE A 770 -7.12 -17.62 -18.45
CA ILE A 770 -8.32 -16.98 -19.01
C ILE A 770 -8.81 -15.79 -18.18
N LYS A 771 -7.99 -15.30 -17.23
CA LYS A 771 -8.29 -14.18 -16.33
C LYS A 771 -9.69 -14.24 -15.72
N SER A 772 -10.06 -15.40 -15.18
CA SER A 772 -11.41 -15.62 -14.64
C SER A 772 -11.37 -16.11 -13.20
N VAL A 773 -12.31 -15.64 -12.40
CA VAL A 773 -12.52 -16.12 -11.02
C VAL A 773 -13.48 -17.28 -11.06
N VAL A 774 -13.08 -18.39 -10.45
CA VAL A 774 -13.93 -19.55 -10.20
C VAL A 774 -14.37 -19.52 -8.75
N ILE A 775 -15.68 -19.56 -8.54
CA ILE A 775 -16.31 -19.47 -7.23
C ILE A 775 -17.01 -20.80 -6.96
N GLY A 776 -16.61 -21.44 -5.86
CA GLY A 776 -17.23 -22.66 -5.36
C GLY A 776 -18.32 -22.30 -4.38
N PHE A 777 -19.53 -22.77 -4.63
CA PHE A 777 -20.69 -22.63 -3.76
C PHE A 777 -21.14 -24.00 -3.24
N PHE A 778 -21.87 -24.00 -2.14
CA PHE A 778 -22.50 -25.19 -1.61
C PHE A 778 -23.30 -25.96 -2.68
N GLY A 779 -24.08 -25.22 -3.48
CA GLY A 779 -24.94 -25.75 -4.54
C GLY A 779 -24.33 -25.74 -5.95
N GLY A 780 -23.05 -25.41 -6.16
CA GLY A 780 -22.49 -25.41 -7.50
C GLY A 780 -21.17 -24.67 -7.70
N ILE A 781 -20.77 -24.50 -8.95
CA ILE A 781 -19.55 -23.77 -9.34
C ILE A 781 -19.95 -22.74 -10.39
N ALA A 782 -19.54 -21.50 -10.18
CA ALA A 782 -19.67 -20.45 -11.17
C ALA A 782 -18.33 -19.85 -11.53
N MET A 783 -18.27 -19.24 -12.71
CA MET A 783 -17.10 -18.55 -13.19
C MET A 783 -17.47 -17.20 -13.75
N MET A 784 -16.60 -16.23 -13.46
CA MET A 784 -16.76 -14.84 -13.82
C MET A 784 -15.47 -14.38 -14.47
N LYS A 785 -15.61 -13.79 -15.65
CA LYS A 785 -14.48 -13.20 -16.36
C LYS A 785 -14.19 -11.82 -15.78
N ILE A 786 -12.92 -11.56 -15.44
CA ILE A 786 -12.44 -10.22 -15.12
C ILE A 786 -11.88 -9.66 -16.43
N ASN A 787 -12.42 -8.54 -16.90
CA ASN A 787 -11.96 -7.87 -18.12
C ASN A 787 -11.09 -6.67 -17.78
#